data_AF-A0A1Q2ZZ41-F1
#
_entry.id   AF-A0A1Q2ZZ41-F1
#
_cell.length_a   1.000
_cell.length_b   1.000
_cell.length_c   1.000
_cell.angle_alpha   90.00
_cell.angle_beta   90.00
_cell.angle_gamma   90.00
#
_symmetry.space_group_name_H-M   'P 1'
#
loop_
_entity.id
_entity.type
_entity.pdbx_description
1 polymer ?
#
loop_
_entity_poly.entity_id
_entity_poly.type
_entity_poly.pdbx_seq_one_letter_code
_entity_poly.pdbx_strand_id
1 'polypeptide(L)'
;MYFLGLLLLLLSASVQAIYSDEAFVSDWQLQNVGEYQCVFENKNSQYLVTLSQLDQKSLLSFINEFNGEILFRQPIDFAGLDVMVIDNGSEFVIKDDNSQLRSFNGSTGFPLEKDVSGYNFKSSCQPDMTGFKLKNKTLQVLDPESQLVVFKIDLGDTFQRIEYIYTDFKGTLKVLYSTTDSKYVFQLVENGELVSEWFRDESQSDVVAHTVIDLPDYSLDAISHELVEEEHTSGPWEAYRYRVSTNLQRFKDILRKYHYSPGAMITEMLKTDDDVSKEERELVFGLAKHLVVATQKGRLSALNIKNGVVEWSVQSNLNDILLLEWFADSSELVAVDRDGQYEFYDLTDLSQPKLIKKDRYGLTKIETISLLEDQKFLITTEDGQKSIVSLSSKDDKPLTSTFVSTHDKSHIYGHVVAADGQLRNTWVTSLNDDEEIVSFAKREDTPTVSLGHILGNRTVLYKYLYPNLVSYAVFNKKTGSLYINLIDSVNGALLHSQVHDDNVDPRLPIEMVFGENWFIYSYFSSQPIPEQKLAVVELYESLEPNHRVSDNSTQLNPLRGVHPPEVIAQSYFFPEVIKHMQLSHTKFGITTKSVVLELESGQLTYLSRALLNARRKDESQLSDDDKKEFMIMPYFSTLPINDRFIITHIRHLIMGPHSKLISIPTNLESTSIVCNLGHDVFCGKITPSGQFDIMSPNFEKGKLIATIVGLVILCYFIRPSVEAKKLKNSWMVRN
;
A
#
# COMPACT_ATOMS: atom_id res chain seq x y z
N MET A 1 -25.52 -35.07 -35.05
CA MET A 1 -24.72 -33.86 -35.34
C MET A 1 -25.33 -32.60 -34.70
N TYR A 2 -26.64 -32.35 -34.84
CA TYR A 2 -27.31 -31.20 -34.19
C TYR A 2 -27.28 -31.20 -32.65
N PHE A 3 -27.34 -32.36 -31.99
CA PHE A 3 -27.29 -32.47 -30.53
C PHE A 3 -25.90 -32.15 -29.94
N LEU A 4 -24.83 -32.42 -30.69
CA LEU A 4 -23.45 -32.14 -30.26
C LEU A 4 -23.16 -30.64 -30.37
N GLY A 5 -23.69 -29.98 -31.41
CA GLY A 5 -23.59 -28.53 -31.58
C GLY A 5 -24.33 -27.74 -30.51
N LEU A 6 -25.50 -28.22 -30.07
CA LEU A 6 -26.26 -27.58 -28.99
C LEU A 6 -25.61 -27.79 -27.61
N LEU A 7 -24.97 -28.94 -27.38
CA LEU A 7 -24.20 -29.21 -26.17
C LEU A 7 -22.92 -28.34 -26.11
N LEU A 8 -22.25 -28.11 -27.25
CA LEU A 8 -21.10 -27.22 -27.37
C LEU A 8 -21.47 -25.74 -27.15
N LEU A 9 -22.67 -25.31 -27.56
CA LEU A 9 -23.23 -23.98 -27.27
C LEU A 9 -23.70 -23.81 -25.82
N LEU A 10 -24.03 -24.90 -25.12
CA LEU A 10 -24.31 -24.89 -23.68
C LEU A 10 -23.03 -25.01 -22.83
N LEU A 11 -21.96 -25.59 -23.41
CA LEU A 11 -20.62 -25.70 -22.81
C LEU A 11 -19.73 -24.48 -23.10
N SER A 12 -20.12 -23.59 -24.02
CA SER A 12 -19.63 -22.21 -24.03
C SER A 12 -20.27 -21.45 -22.87
N ALA A 13 -20.03 -21.93 -21.65
CA ALA A 13 -20.12 -21.09 -20.47
C ALA A 13 -19.11 -19.97 -20.74
N SER A 14 -19.63 -18.76 -20.92
CA SER A 14 -18.85 -17.54 -20.77
C SER A 14 -17.99 -17.75 -19.52
N VAL A 15 -16.67 -17.75 -19.69
CA VAL A 15 -15.74 -17.79 -18.57
C VAL A 15 -16.05 -16.55 -17.76
N GLN A 16 -16.85 -16.71 -16.70
CA GLN A 16 -17.13 -15.62 -15.78
C GLN A 16 -15.81 -15.32 -15.09
N ALA A 17 -15.28 -14.13 -15.33
CA ALA A 17 -14.13 -13.66 -14.58
C ALA A 17 -14.53 -13.59 -13.11
N ILE A 18 -13.80 -14.30 -12.26
CA ILE A 18 -14.11 -14.50 -10.84
C ILE A 18 -14.18 -13.16 -10.09
N TYR A 19 -13.46 -12.14 -10.57
CA TYR A 19 -13.33 -10.82 -9.96
C TYR A 19 -13.98 -9.69 -10.79
N SER A 20 -14.82 -9.99 -11.80
CA SER A 20 -15.39 -8.93 -12.65
C SER A 20 -16.29 -7.93 -11.91
N ASP A 21 -16.83 -8.33 -10.76
CA ASP A 21 -17.67 -7.52 -9.89
C ASP A 21 -16.88 -6.58 -8.96
N GLU A 22 -15.63 -6.94 -8.62
CA GLU A 22 -14.78 -6.16 -7.71
C GLU A 22 -13.64 -5.40 -8.41
N ALA A 23 -13.24 -5.81 -9.61
CA ALA A 23 -12.18 -5.18 -10.38
C ALA A 23 -12.55 -3.73 -10.75
N PHE A 24 -11.60 -2.80 -10.58
CA PHE A 24 -11.75 -1.35 -10.78
C PHE A 24 -12.71 -0.65 -9.82
N VAL A 25 -13.33 -1.38 -8.88
CA VAL A 25 -14.23 -0.84 -7.85
C VAL A 25 -13.57 -0.83 -6.48
N SER A 26 -12.83 -1.90 -6.18
CA SER A 26 -12.16 -2.10 -4.89
C SER A 26 -10.71 -1.60 -4.86
N ASP A 27 -10.21 -1.16 -6.01
CA ASP A 27 -8.84 -0.76 -6.26
C ASP A 27 -8.79 0.46 -7.20
N TRP A 28 -7.73 1.25 -7.07
CA TRP A 28 -7.50 2.41 -7.92
C TRP A 28 -6.00 2.63 -8.13
N GLN A 29 -5.68 3.35 -9.21
CA GLN A 29 -4.33 3.72 -9.56
C GLN A 29 -4.31 5.18 -10.02
N LEU A 30 -3.40 5.96 -9.46
CA LEU A 30 -2.98 7.24 -10.02
C LEU A 30 -1.78 6.98 -10.94
N GLN A 31 -2.00 7.15 -12.24
CA GLN A 31 -0.98 7.00 -13.26
C GLN A 31 -0.30 8.34 -13.49
N ASN A 32 0.93 8.45 -13.02
CA ASN A 32 1.73 9.66 -13.15
C ASN A 32 2.68 9.53 -14.34
N VAL A 33 2.97 10.66 -14.96
CA VAL A 33 4.03 10.81 -15.97
C VAL A 33 5.23 11.51 -15.35
N GLY A 34 5.01 12.36 -14.35
CA GLY A 34 6.05 13.17 -13.72
C GLY A 34 6.28 14.50 -14.45
N GLU A 35 7.47 15.08 -14.28
CA GLU A 35 7.80 16.37 -14.90
C GLU A 35 8.13 16.22 -16.40
N TYR A 36 7.45 16.99 -17.24
CA TYR A 36 7.59 16.88 -18.69
C TYR A 36 8.85 17.63 -19.11
N GLN A 37 9.92 16.90 -19.43
CA GLN A 37 11.16 17.51 -19.91
C GLN A 37 11.06 17.89 -21.39
N CYS A 38 10.38 17.05 -22.17
CA CYS A 38 10.20 17.22 -23.60
C CYS A 38 8.85 16.71 -24.04
N VAL A 39 8.17 17.46 -24.91
CA VAL A 39 6.88 17.06 -25.49
C VAL A 39 6.94 17.29 -26.98
N PHE A 40 6.56 16.28 -27.74
CA PHE A 40 6.54 16.33 -29.20
C PHE A 40 5.36 15.53 -29.76
N GLU A 41 4.91 15.89 -30.96
CA GLU A 41 3.84 15.16 -31.65
C GLU A 41 4.41 14.25 -32.75
N ASN A 42 3.74 13.12 -32.97
CA ASN A 42 3.87 12.37 -34.21
C ASN A 42 2.71 12.78 -35.11
N LYS A 43 2.98 13.52 -36.20
CA LYS A 43 1.95 14.17 -37.03
C LYS A 43 0.99 13.18 -37.70
N ASN A 44 1.39 11.91 -37.82
CA ASN A 44 0.56 10.87 -38.41
C ASN A 44 -0.41 10.24 -37.39
N SER A 45 -0.30 10.62 -36.12
CA SER A 45 -1.06 10.05 -35.01
C SER A 45 -1.63 11.13 -34.10
N GLN A 46 -2.75 10.84 -33.45
CA GLN A 46 -3.47 11.80 -32.59
C GLN A 46 -3.03 11.69 -31.11
N TYR A 47 -1.72 11.59 -30.86
CA TYR A 47 -1.15 11.56 -29.51
C TYR A 47 0.13 12.38 -29.42
N LEU A 48 0.34 12.95 -28.23
CA LEU A 48 1.59 13.57 -27.80
C LEU A 48 2.48 12.51 -27.19
N VAL A 49 3.77 12.62 -27.46
CA VAL A 49 4.80 11.82 -26.81
C VAL A 49 5.55 12.72 -25.85
N THR A 50 5.64 12.31 -24.59
CA THR A 50 6.36 13.02 -23.56
C THR A 50 7.55 12.20 -23.09
N LEU A 51 8.67 12.89 -22.87
CA LEU A 51 9.82 12.38 -22.16
C LEU A 51 9.84 13.04 -20.78
N SER A 52 9.75 12.23 -19.73
CA SER A 52 9.83 12.65 -18.35
C SER A 52 10.96 11.93 -17.62
N GLN A 53 11.34 12.46 -16.46
CA GLN A 53 12.38 11.87 -15.63
C GLN A 53 11.79 10.89 -14.62
N LEU A 54 12.46 9.75 -14.44
CA LEU A 54 12.19 8.76 -13.41
C LEU A 54 13.53 8.47 -12.70
N ASP A 55 13.96 9.39 -11.84
CA ASP A 55 15.27 9.39 -11.19
C ASP A 55 16.45 9.38 -12.19
N GLN A 56 17.25 8.31 -12.26
CA GLN A 56 18.33 8.13 -13.24
C GLN A 56 17.86 7.58 -14.60
N LYS A 57 16.59 7.21 -14.69
CA LYS A 57 15.94 6.71 -15.90
C LYS A 57 15.03 7.79 -16.49
N SER A 58 14.60 7.56 -17.73
CA SER A 58 13.55 8.36 -18.35
C SER A 58 12.31 7.55 -18.58
N LEU A 59 11.17 8.21 -18.63
CA LEU A 59 9.88 7.62 -18.90
C LEU A 59 9.33 8.22 -20.20
N LEU A 60 9.06 7.35 -21.18
CA LEU A 60 8.40 7.74 -22.41
C LEU A 60 6.91 7.47 -22.27
N SER A 61 6.08 8.50 -22.41
CA SER A 61 4.63 8.38 -22.27
C SER A 61 3.91 8.86 -23.52
N PHE A 62 2.91 8.09 -23.94
CA PHE A 62 2.04 8.41 -25.08
C PHE A 62 0.70 8.87 -24.54
N ILE A 63 0.35 10.14 -24.78
CA ILE A 63 -0.83 10.80 -24.22
C ILE A 63 -1.76 11.18 -25.36
N ASN A 64 -3.02 10.77 -25.27
CA ASN A 64 -4.04 11.11 -26.24
C ASN A 64 -4.33 12.62 -26.24
N GLU A 65 -4.26 13.24 -27.42
CA GLU A 65 -4.45 14.69 -27.58
C GLU A 65 -5.86 15.18 -27.20
N PHE A 66 -6.88 14.32 -27.29
CA PHE A 66 -8.27 14.75 -27.09
C PHE A 66 -8.70 14.75 -25.63
N ASN A 67 -8.27 13.75 -24.84
CA ASN A 67 -8.76 13.54 -23.48
C ASN A 67 -7.64 13.48 -22.42
N GLY A 68 -6.36 13.50 -22.81
CA GLY A 68 -5.24 13.43 -21.87
C GLY A 68 -5.04 12.06 -21.23
N GLU A 69 -5.71 11.01 -21.75
CA GLU A 69 -5.51 9.64 -21.28
C GLU A 69 -4.15 9.11 -21.75
N ILE A 70 -3.49 8.39 -20.85
CA ILE A 70 -2.23 7.71 -21.13
C ILE A 70 -2.55 6.43 -21.91
N LEU A 71 -2.04 6.33 -23.14
CA LEU A 71 -2.18 5.15 -23.99
C LEU A 71 -1.20 4.06 -23.57
N PHE A 72 0.06 4.45 -23.37
CA PHE A 72 1.14 3.55 -22.98
C PHE A 72 2.29 4.34 -22.37
N ARG A 73 3.04 3.68 -21.47
CA ARG A 73 4.24 4.23 -20.83
C ARG A 73 5.35 3.19 -20.86
N GLN A 74 6.56 3.64 -21.19
CA GLN A 74 7.72 2.79 -21.28
C GLN A 74 8.89 3.40 -20.49
N PRO A 75 9.36 2.75 -19.42
CA PRO A 75 10.60 3.15 -18.79
C PRO A 75 11.78 2.86 -19.72
N ILE A 76 12.74 3.78 -19.74
CA ILE A 76 13.96 3.70 -20.54
C ILE A 76 15.14 3.69 -19.57
N ASP A 77 16.08 2.76 -19.77
CA ASP A 77 17.21 2.50 -18.85
C ASP A 77 18.31 3.57 -18.85
N PHE A 78 18.08 4.74 -19.43
CA PHE A 78 19.02 5.86 -19.44
C PHE A 78 18.27 7.19 -19.31
N ALA A 79 18.96 8.20 -18.80
CA ALA A 79 18.44 9.57 -18.74
C ALA A 79 18.53 10.24 -20.13
N GLY A 80 17.39 10.46 -20.76
CA GLY A 80 17.27 11.25 -21.97
C GLY A 80 17.18 12.74 -21.63
N LEU A 81 18.02 13.56 -22.26
CA LEU A 81 18.06 15.01 -22.02
C LEU A 81 17.31 15.81 -23.09
N ASP A 82 17.32 15.32 -24.32
CA ASP A 82 16.77 16.05 -25.47
C ASP A 82 16.32 15.06 -26.54
N VAL A 83 15.38 15.49 -27.39
CA VAL A 83 14.78 14.67 -28.44
C VAL A 83 14.78 15.43 -29.76
N MET A 84 15.13 14.73 -30.83
CA MET A 84 14.99 15.20 -32.21
C MET A 84 13.95 14.36 -32.93
N VAL A 85 12.92 15.00 -33.47
CA VAL A 85 11.89 14.36 -34.28
C VAL A 85 12.33 14.26 -35.75
N ILE A 86 12.19 13.09 -36.37
CA ILE A 86 12.54 12.79 -37.76
C ILE A 86 11.28 12.42 -38.54
N ASP A 87 11.23 12.76 -39.84
CA ASP A 87 10.18 12.32 -40.77
C ASP A 87 8.74 12.57 -40.27
N ASN A 88 8.48 13.80 -39.83
CA ASN A 88 7.18 14.20 -39.27
C ASN A 88 6.73 13.39 -38.04
N GLY A 89 7.67 12.75 -37.34
CA GLY A 89 7.43 12.02 -36.11
C GLY A 89 7.19 10.53 -36.29
N SER A 90 7.41 9.96 -37.48
CA SER A 90 7.49 8.51 -37.60
C SER A 90 8.68 7.90 -36.85
N GLU A 91 9.75 8.68 -36.65
CA GLU A 91 10.92 8.29 -35.89
C GLU A 91 11.37 9.49 -35.01
N PHE A 92 11.97 9.20 -33.87
CA PHE A 92 12.62 10.23 -33.05
C PHE A 92 13.91 9.69 -32.45
N VAL A 93 14.82 10.59 -32.12
CA VAL A 93 16.14 10.27 -31.59
C VAL A 93 16.27 10.94 -30.23
N ILE A 94 16.55 10.15 -29.21
CA ILE A 94 16.85 10.64 -27.86
C ILE A 94 18.36 10.80 -27.74
N LYS A 95 18.78 11.94 -27.20
CA LYS A 95 20.15 12.19 -26.77
C LYS A 95 20.28 11.91 -25.28
N ASP A 96 21.18 11.00 -24.92
CA ASP A 96 21.47 10.69 -23.52
C ASP A 96 22.45 11.70 -22.89
N ASP A 97 22.65 11.55 -21.58
CA ASP A 97 23.63 12.28 -20.76
C ASP A 97 25.07 12.18 -21.27
N ASN A 98 25.43 11.04 -21.85
CA ASN A 98 26.73 10.77 -22.46
C ASN A 98 26.85 11.26 -23.92
N SER A 99 25.85 12.01 -24.41
CA SER A 99 25.74 12.50 -25.78
C SER A 99 25.70 11.42 -26.86
N GLN A 100 25.34 10.19 -26.52
CA GLN A 100 24.98 9.16 -27.48
C GLN A 100 23.56 9.38 -27.99
N LEU A 101 23.34 9.04 -29.25
CA LEU A 101 22.07 9.17 -29.94
C LEU A 101 21.45 7.79 -30.13
N ARG A 102 20.20 7.62 -29.70
CA ARG A 102 19.45 6.37 -29.86
C ARG A 102 18.14 6.66 -30.57
N SER A 103 17.88 5.95 -31.67
CA SER A 103 16.66 6.10 -32.46
C SER A 103 15.53 5.22 -31.95
N PHE A 104 14.30 5.73 -32.04
CA PHE A 104 13.08 5.06 -31.63
C PHE A 104 11.99 5.24 -32.68
N ASN A 105 11.08 4.26 -32.75
CA ASN A 105 9.89 4.35 -33.59
C ASN A 105 8.87 5.28 -32.93
N GLY A 106 8.38 6.27 -33.68
CA GLY A 106 7.42 7.27 -33.21
C GLY A 106 6.02 6.75 -32.92
N SER A 107 5.69 5.52 -33.34
CA SER A 107 4.38 4.93 -33.10
C SER A 107 4.35 3.83 -32.05
N THR A 108 5.44 3.08 -31.91
CA THR A 108 5.52 1.99 -30.91
C THR A 108 6.42 2.32 -29.73
N GLY A 109 7.28 3.33 -29.83
CA GLY A 109 8.31 3.61 -28.81
C GLY A 109 9.44 2.58 -28.78
N PHE A 110 9.49 1.64 -29.73
CA PHE A 110 10.54 0.62 -29.75
C PHE A 110 11.88 1.19 -30.27
N PRO A 111 13.01 0.77 -29.69
CA PRO A 111 14.32 1.18 -30.18
C PRO A 111 14.55 0.65 -31.60
N LEU A 112 15.12 1.51 -32.45
CA LEU A 112 15.52 1.18 -33.82
C LEU A 112 17.04 1.04 -33.86
N GLU A 113 17.54 -0.09 -34.37
CA GLU A 113 18.97 -0.29 -34.63
C GLU A 113 19.36 0.43 -35.93
N LYS A 114 19.57 1.74 -35.87
CA LYS A 114 20.11 2.56 -36.97
C LYS A 114 21.36 3.30 -36.51
N ASP A 115 22.31 3.46 -37.42
CA ASP A 115 23.46 4.33 -37.16
C ASP A 115 23.02 5.79 -37.26
N VAL A 116 23.01 6.46 -36.11
CA VAL A 116 22.54 7.85 -35.97
C VAL A 116 23.70 8.85 -35.91
N SER A 117 24.94 8.38 -36.02
CA SER A 117 26.15 9.22 -35.86
C SER A 117 26.27 10.34 -36.91
N GLY A 118 25.64 10.18 -38.08
CA GLY A 118 25.64 11.16 -39.17
C GLY A 118 24.56 12.25 -39.11
N TYR A 119 23.63 12.20 -38.14
CA TYR A 119 22.56 13.18 -38.05
C TYR A 119 23.02 14.47 -37.38
N ASN A 120 22.66 15.62 -37.97
CA ASN A 120 22.81 16.91 -37.30
C ASN A 120 21.66 17.10 -36.31
N PHE A 121 21.94 16.96 -35.01
CA PHE A 121 20.92 16.96 -33.97
C PHE A 121 20.23 18.32 -33.84
N LYS A 122 18.91 18.38 -34.05
CA LYS A 122 18.07 19.55 -33.83
C LYS A 122 17.06 19.26 -32.70
N SER A 123 17.20 19.97 -31.58
CA SER A 123 16.28 19.85 -30.45
C SER A 123 14.84 20.15 -30.89
N SER A 124 13.93 19.28 -30.48
CA SER A 124 12.48 19.44 -30.60
C SER A 124 11.81 19.71 -29.24
N CYS A 125 12.59 19.70 -28.15
CA CYS A 125 12.10 19.91 -26.79
C CYS A 125 11.90 21.39 -26.43
N GLN A 126 12.52 22.29 -27.19
CA GLN A 126 12.25 23.72 -27.08
C GLN A 126 11.14 24.10 -28.07
N PRO A 127 9.99 24.61 -27.59
CA PRO A 127 8.90 25.01 -28.47
C PRO A 127 9.36 26.12 -29.42
N ASP A 128 9.03 25.98 -30.70
CA ASP A 128 9.30 27.02 -31.70
C ASP A 128 8.34 28.20 -31.49
N MET A 129 8.86 29.28 -30.92
CA MET A 129 8.09 30.49 -30.61
C MET A 129 8.01 31.47 -31.80
N THR A 130 8.45 31.07 -32.99
CA THR A 130 8.32 31.92 -34.19
C THR A 130 6.84 32.17 -34.51
N GLY A 131 6.45 33.45 -34.57
CA GLY A 131 5.04 33.83 -34.77
C GLY A 131 4.20 33.93 -33.49
N PHE A 132 4.78 33.75 -32.30
CA PHE A 132 4.07 33.88 -31.03
C PHE A 132 4.59 35.06 -30.20
N LYS A 133 3.68 35.83 -29.59
CA LYS A 133 4.02 36.84 -28.57
C LYS A 133 3.27 36.57 -27.28
N LEU A 134 4.04 36.31 -26.22
CA LEU A 134 3.51 36.25 -24.87
C LEU A 134 3.45 37.67 -24.29
N LYS A 135 2.25 38.16 -23.96
CA LYS A 135 2.07 39.47 -23.33
C LYS A 135 1.03 39.38 -22.21
N ASN A 136 1.42 39.74 -21.00
CA ASN A 136 0.56 39.69 -19.81
C ASN A 136 -0.16 38.33 -19.64
N LYS A 137 0.58 37.21 -19.77
CA LYS A 137 0.04 35.84 -19.70
C LYS A 137 -1.02 35.49 -20.77
N THR A 138 -1.22 36.37 -21.75
CA THR A 138 -1.97 36.05 -22.97
C THR A 138 -0.98 35.66 -24.07
N LEU A 139 -1.21 34.49 -24.67
CA LEU A 139 -0.48 34.03 -25.84
C LEU A 139 -1.17 34.59 -27.09
N GLN A 140 -0.44 35.43 -27.83
CA GLN A 140 -0.91 36.00 -29.08
C GLN A 140 -0.25 35.27 -30.25
N VAL A 141 -1.06 34.68 -31.12
CA VAL A 141 -0.59 34.08 -32.37
C VAL A 141 -0.59 35.16 -33.44
N LEU A 142 0.56 35.37 -34.06
CA LEU A 142 0.78 36.33 -35.13
C LEU A 142 0.87 35.60 -36.46
N ASP A 143 0.18 36.13 -37.46
CA ASP A 143 0.36 35.68 -38.84
C ASP A 143 1.80 35.98 -39.29
N PRO A 144 2.55 35.00 -39.84
CA PRO A 144 3.95 35.18 -40.24
C PRO A 144 4.16 36.34 -41.21
N GLU A 145 3.21 36.56 -42.13
CA GLU A 145 3.31 37.59 -43.18
C GLU A 145 2.82 38.95 -42.70
N SER A 146 1.61 39.04 -42.12
CA SER A 146 1.00 40.33 -41.75
C SER A 146 1.36 40.82 -40.35
N GLN A 147 1.91 39.97 -39.47
CA GLN A 147 2.17 40.25 -38.06
C GLN A 147 0.91 40.69 -37.27
N LEU A 148 -0.28 40.42 -37.81
CA LEU A 148 -1.55 40.67 -37.14
C LEU A 148 -1.87 39.52 -36.19
N VAL A 149 -2.55 39.85 -35.09
CA VAL A 149 -3.00 38.85 -34.12
C VAL A 149 -4.15 38.06 -34.71
N VAL A 150 -3.93 36.78 -34.95
CA VAL A 150 -4.92 35.85 -35.48
C VAL A 150 -5.78 35.31 -34.34
N PHE A 151 -5.13 34.87 -33.25
CA PHE A 151 -5.80 34.30 -32.08
C PHE A 151 -5.14 34.77 -30.77
N LYS A 152 -5.92 34.77 -29.69
CA LYS A 152 -5.45 35.04 -28.34
C LYS A 152 -5.94 33.94 -27.40
N ILE A 153 -5.04 33.38 -26.63
CA ILE A 153 -5.34 32.45 -25.54
C ILE A 153 -4.91 33.08 -24.24
N ASP A 154 -5.74 32.98 -23.21
CA ASP A 154 -5.37 33.33 -21.84
C ASP A 154 -4.82 32.07 -21.15
N LEU A 155 -3.58 32.15 -20.66
CA LEU A 155 -2.90 31.02 -20.02
C LEU A 155 -3.17 30.97 -18.50
N GLY A 156 -3.98 31.90 -17.98
CA GLY A 156 -4.35 31.98 -16.58
C GLY A 156 -3.21 32.47 -15.68
N ASP A 157 -3.53 32.61 -14.38
CA ASP A 157 -2.62 33.26 -13.45
C ASP A 157 -1.48 32.37 -12.93
N THR A 158 -1.66 31.06 -12.95
CA THR A 158 -0.70 30.06 -12.47
C THR A 158 0.27 29.57 -13.56
N PHE A 159 0.25 30.18 -14.76
CA PHE A 159 1.14 29.84 -15.87
C PHE A 159 2.62 29.96 -15.48
N GLN A 160 3.40 28.93 -15.80
CA GLN A 160 4.84 28.89 -15.59
C GLN A 160 5.61 28.85 -16.91
N ARG A 161 5.37 27.84 -17.76
CA ARG A 161 6.13 27.62 -18.99
C ARG A 161 5.27 26.96 -20.07
N ILE A 162 5.55 27.25 -21.34
CA ILE A 162 4.99 26.50 -22.48
C ILE A 162 5.88 25.29 -22.72
N GLU A 163 5.30 24.10 -22.69
CA GLU A 163 6.01 22.84 -22.94
C GLU A 163 5.87 22.39 -24.39
N TYR A 164 4.73 22.66 -25.02
CA TYR A 164 4.49 22.33 -26.42
C TYR A 164 3.61 23.38 -27.09
N ILE A 165 3.91 23.68 -28.35
CA ILE A 165 3.11 24.58 -29.17
C ILE A 165 3.18 24.18 -30.65
N TYR A 166 2.04 24.21 -31.32
CA TYR A 166 1.94 23.99 -32.75
C TYR A 166 0.83 24.84 -33.35
N THR A 167 1.08 25.42 -34.52
CA THR A 167 0.05 26.09 -35.32
C THR A 167 0.29 25.87 -36.81
N ASP A 168 -0.80 25.78 -37.56
CA ASP A 168 -0.77 25.78 -39.03
C ASP A 168 -0.88 27.20 -39.63
N PHE A 169 -0.96 28.23 -38.76
CA PHE A 169 -1.21 29.64 -39.10
C PHE A 169 -2.49 29.90 -39.92
N LYS A 170 -3.37 28.90 -40.07
CA LYS A 170 -4.62 29.00 -40.84
C LYS A 170 -5.86 28.92 -39.94
N GLY A 171 -5.81 28.09 -38.91
CA GLY A 171 -6.94 27.92 -38.00
C GLY A 171 -6.69 27.00 -36.82
N THR A 172 -5.66 26.16 -36.84
CA THR A 172 -5.40 25.19 -35.75
C THR A 172 -4.27 25.68 -34.85
N LEU A 173 -4.49 25.59 -33.55
CA LEU A 173 -3.52 25.91 -32.50
C LEU A 173 -3.59 24.84 -31.42
N LYS A 174 -2.46 24.19 -31.16
CA LYS A 174 -2.26 23.27 -30.04
C LYS A 174 -1.28 23.91 -29.07
N VAL A 175 -1.62 23.97 -27.78
CA VAL A 175 -0.75 24.50 -26.74
C VAL A 175 -0.81 23.57 -25.53
N LEU A 176 0.35 23.18 -25.02
CA LEU A 176 0.52 22.57 -23.71
C LEU A 176 1.38 23.50 -22.85
N TYR A 177 0.90 23.84 -21.67
CA TYR A 177 1.65 24.64 -20.72
C TYR A 177 1.60 24.04 -19.32
N SER A 178 2.68 24.25 -18.56
CA SER A 178 2.81 23.89 -17.17
C SER A 178 2.43 25.05 -16.26
N THR A 179 1.92 24.71 -15.09
CA THR A 179 1.55 25.64 -14.01
C THR A 179 2.48 25.48 -12.82
N THR A 180 2.52 26.48 -11.94
CA THR A 180 3.31 26.45 -10.69
C THR A 180 2.96 25.27 -9.78
N ASP A 181 1.75 24.74 -9.89
CA ASP A 181 1.24 23.65 -9.05
C ASP A 181 1.56 22.27 -9.65
N SER A 182 2.48 22.17 -10.62
CA SER A 182 2.79 20.93 -11.36
C SER A 182 1.58 20.34 -12.10
N LYS A 183 0.65 21.20 -12.54
CA LYS A 183 -0.44 20.80 -13.46
C LYS A 183 -0.09 21.19 -14.88
N TYR A 184 -0.42 20.31 -15.82
CA TYR A 184 -0.24 20.52 -17.26
C TYR A 184 -1.60 20.70 -17.91
N VAL A 185 -1.78 21.78 -18.67
CA VAL A 185 -3.03 22.09 -19.36
C VAL A 185 -2.78 22.08 -20.86
N PHE A 186 -3.57 21.27 -21.57
CA PHE A 186 -3.57 21.20 -23.02
C PHE A 186 -4.83 21.85 -23.58
N GLN A 187 -4.66 22.66 -24.63
CA GLN A 187 -5.76 23.29 -25.35
C GLN A 187 -5.56 23.10 -26.86
N LEU A 188 -6.60 22.58 -27.50
CA LEU A 188 -6.75 22.52 -28.95
C LEU A 188 -7.81 23.53 -29.37
N VAL A 189 -7.40 24.49 -30.20
CA VAL A 189 -8.27 25.51 -30.78
C VAL A 189 -8.30 25.33 -32.29
N GLU A 190 -9.50 25.25 -32.87
CA GLU A 190 -9.72 25.21 -34.32
C GLU A 190 -10.65 26.35 -34.73
N ASN A 191 -10.23 27.13 -35.73
CA ASN A 191 -10.96 28.29 -36.27
C ASN A 191 -11.38 29.32 -35.20
N GLY A 192 -10.64 29.40 -34.10
CA GLY A 192 -10.91 30.30 -32.97
C GLY A 192 -11.86 29.74 -31.90
N GLU A 193 -12.35 28.50 -32.04
CA GLU A 193 -13.14 27.80 -31.03
C GLU A 193 -12.31 26.74 -30.32
N LEU A 194 -12.47 26.62 -28.99
CA LEU A 194 -11.82 25.59 -28.18
C LEU A 194 -12.50 24.24 -28.44
N VAL A 195 -11.78 23.30 -29.06
CA VAL A 195 -12.29 21.98 -29.43
C VAL A 195 -12.06 20.96 -28.33
N SER A 196 -10.88 20.95 -27.72
CA SER A 196 -10.57 20.11 -26.56
C SER A 196 -9.71 20.85 -25.55
N GLU A 197 -10.01 20.59 -24.28
CA GLU A 197 -9.22 21.04 -23.14
C GLU A 197 -9.17 19.90 -22.12
N TRP A 198 -7.97 19.58 -21.66
CA TRP A 198 -7.77 18.66 -20.56
C TRP A 198 -6.62 19.15 -19.69
N PHE A 199 -6.64 18.74 -18.44
CA PHE A 199 -5.56 19.00 -17.49
C PHE A 199 -5.10 17.69 -16.86
N ARG A 200 -3.82 17.63 -16.52
CA ARG A 200 -3.21 16.55 -15.76
C ARG A 200 -2.51 17.12 -14.55
N ASP A 201 -2.80 16.54 -13.39
CA ASP A 201 -2.18 16.90 -12.14
C ASP A 201 -1.05 15.91 -11.84
N GLU A 202 0.19 16.37 -12.00
CA GLU A 202 1.39 15.58 -11.73
C GLU A 202 1.99 15.95 -10.37
N SER A 203 1.22 16.64 -9.51
CA SER A 203 1.68 17.08 -8.19
C SER A 203 1.85 15.96 -7.15
N GLN A 204 1.28 14.79 -7.43
CA GLN A 204 1.38 13.56 -6.62
C GLN A 204 2.42 12.58 -7.14
N SER A 205 3.28 13.01 -8.08
CA SER A 205 4.41 12.21 -8.53
C SER A 205 5.47 12.11 -7.43
N ASP A 206 6.14 10.96 -7.40
CA ASP A 206 7.30 10.68 -6.55
C ASP A 206 7.03 10.89 -5.05
N VAL A 207 6.14 10.04 -4.51
CA VAL A 207 5.82 9.99 -3.08
C VAL A 207 7.01 9.46 -2.28
N VAL A 208 7.46 10.23 -1.28
CA VAL A 208 8.63 9.90 -0.44
C VAL A 208 8.22 9.46 0.96
N ALA A 209 7.22 10.11 1.55
CA ALA A 209 6.71 9.78 2.89
C ALA A 209 5.18 9.69 2.88
N HIS A 210 4.64 8.95 3.84
CA HIS A 210 3.20 8.73 3.95
C HIS A 210 2.78 8.55 5.40
N THR A 211 1.52 8.83 5.67
CA THR A 211 0.84 8.42 6.90
C THR A 211 -0.63 8.15 6.61
N VAL A 212 -1.31 7.46 7.52
CA VAL A 212 -2.71 7.09 7.35
C VAL A 212 -3.51 7.69 8.49
N ILE A 213 -4.59 8.37 8.13
CA ILE A 213 -5.52 8.98 9.07
C ILE A 213 -6.83 8.22 8.99
N ASP A 214 -7.26 7.71 10.14
CA ASP A 214 -8.55 7.06 10.30
C ASP A 214 -9.64 8.11 10.44
N LEU A 215 -10.70 8.00 9.63
CA LEU A 215 -11.87 8.86 9.77
C LEU A 215 -12.60 8.51 11.07
N PRO A 216 -12.96 9.50 11.90
CA PRO A 216 -13.65 9.26 13.16
C PRO A 216 -15.05 8.69 12.92
N ASP A 217 -15.35 7.58 13.57
CA ASP A 217 -16.68 6.98 13.60
C ASP A 217 -17.45 7.46 14.83
N TYR A 218 -18.36 8.41 14.61
CA TYR A 218 -19.22 8.98 15.66
C TYR A 218 -20.45 8.11 15.99
N SER A 219 -20.64 6.96 15.32
CA SER A 219 -21.86 6.15 15.49
C SER A 219 -22.03 5.57 16.89
N LEU A 220 -20.92 5.34 17.60
CA LEU A 220 -20.88 4.78 18.95
C LEU A 220 -20.69 5.83 20.06
N ASP A 221 -20.45 7.09 19.72
CA ASP A 221 -20.16 8.15 20.70
C ASP A 221 -21.28 8.32 21.71
N ALA A 222 -22.53 8.37 21.23
CA ALA A 222 -23.70 8.47 22.11
C ALA A 222 -23.76 7.30 23.11
N ILE A 223 -23.44 6.08 22.68
CA ILE A 223 -23.43 4.90 23.54
C ILE A 223 -22.25 4.97 24.53
N SER A 224 -21.09 5.44 24.08
CA SER A 224 -19.92 5.60 24.95
C SER A 224 -20.21 6.61 26.06
N HIS A 225 -20.84 7.74 25.74
CA HIS A 225 -21.27 8.74 26.72
C HIS A 225 -22.30 8.18 27.70
N GLU A 226 -23.31 7.45 27.20
CA GLU A 226 -24.29 6.76 28.06
C GLU A 226 -23.61 5.79 29.04
N LEU A 227 -22.61 5.02 28.59
CA LEU A 227 -21.86 4.09 29.44
C LEU A 227 -21.03 4.81 30.51
N VAL A 228 -20.38 5.93 30.16
CA VAL A 228 -19.63 6.76 31.09
C VAL A 228 -20.56 7.38 32.14
N GLU A 229 -21.74 7.85 31.74
CA GLU A 229 -22.77 8.33 32.69
C GLU A 229 -23.26 7.21 33.61
N GLU A 230 -23.45 5.99 33.09
CA GLU A 230 -23.78 4.82 33.91
C GLU A 230 -22.68 4.48 34.92
N GLU A 231 -21.40 4.55 34.53
CA GLU A 231 -20.25 4.29 35.41
C GLU A 231 -20.13 5.33 36.54
N HIS A 232 -20.44 6.60 36.25
CA HIS A 232 -20.42 7.68 37.24
C HIS A 232 -21.63 7.68 38.20
N THR A 233 -22.62 6.81 37.99
CA THR A 233 -23.82 6.75 38.82
C THR A 233 -23.56 6.03 40.16
N SER A 234 -24.05 6.60 41.26
CA SER A 234 -23.77 6.14 42.63
C SER A 234 -24.34 4.77 43.00
N GLY A 235 -25.35 4.26 42.28
CA GLY A 235 -26.00 2.99 42.61
C GLY A 235 -26.57 2.22 41.42
N PRO A 236 -26.63 0.88 41.51
CA PRO A 236 -27.07 0.01 40.40
C PRO A 236 -28.53 0.23 40.00
N TRP A 237 -29.38 0.68 40.93
CA TRP A 237 -30.79 0.96 40.65
C TRP A 237 -30.98 2.24 39.82
N GLU A 238 -30.16 3.25 40.08
CA GLU A 238 -30.18 4.51 39.34
C GLU A 238 -29.68 4.28 37.90
N ALA A 239 -28.58 3.54 37.75
CA ALA A 239 -28.08 3.13 36.43
C ALA A 239 -29.13 2.30 35.66
N TYR A 240 -29.81 1.36 36.31
CA TYR A 240 -30.89 0.60 35.67
C TYR A 240 -32.05 1.50 35.22
N ARG A 241 -32.47 2.45 36.07
CA ARG A 241 -33.54 3.40 35.72
C ARG A 241 -33.13 4.28 34.54
N TYR A 242 -31.89 4.77 34.54
CA TYR A 242 -31.33 5.53 33.43
C TYR A 242 -31.41 4.72 32.13
N ARG A 243 -30.85 3.49 32.12
CA ARG A 243 -30.86 2.58 30.97
C ARG A 243 -32.27 2.27 30.44
N VAL A 244 -33.23 2.05 31.34
CA VAL A 244 -34.62 1.79 30.93
C VAL A 244 -35.23 3.05 30.31
N SER A 245 -34.95 4.23 30.86
CA SER A 245 -35.47 5.49 30.33
C SER A 245 -34.88 5.85 28.97
N THR A 246 -33.58 5.68 28.77
CA THR A 246 -32.89 5.94 27.50
C THR A 246 -33.34 4.95 26.41
N ASN A 247 -33.41 3.65 26.73
CA ASN A 247 -33.92 2.65 25.79
C ASN A 247 -35.40 2.87 25.43
N LEU A 248 -36.23 3.27 26.39
CA LEU A 248 -37.63 3.59 26.12
C LEU A 248 -37.75 4.82 25.20
N GLN A 249 -36.89 5.81 25.36
CA GLN A 249 -36.84 6.97 24.48
C GLN A 249 -36.40 6.57 23.07
N ARG A 250 -35.32 5.80 22.95
CA ARG A 250 -34.83 5.24 21.67
C ARG A 250 -35.90 4.44 20.95
N PHE A 251 -36.65 3.61 21.69
CA PHE A 251 -37.77 2.86 21.13
C PHE A 251 -38.90 3.77 20.61
N LYS A 252 -39.24 4.85 21.34
CA LYS A 252 -40.23 5.84 20.88
C LYS A 252 -39.76 6.55 19.61
N ASP A 253 -38.49 6.89 19.52
CA ASP A 253 -37.92 7.59 18.36
C ASP A 253 -37.87 6.68 17.13
N ILE A 254 -37.52 5.40 17.31
CA ILE A 254 -37.65 4.37 16.26
C ILE A 254 -39.10 4.26 15.78
N LEU A 255 -40.07 4.14 16.70
CA LEU A 255 -41.48 4.08 16.31
C LEU A 255 -41.93 5.31 15.52
N ARG A 256 -41.46 6.51 15.89
CA ARG A 256 -41.73 7.75 15.15
C ARG A 256 -41.11 7.72 13.76
N LYS A 257 -39.83 7.32 13.62
CA LYS A 257 -39.13 7.18 12.33
C LYS A 257 -39.94 6.31 11.35
N TYR A 258 -40.48 5.19 11.84
CA TYR A 258 -41.25 4.25 11.03
C TYR A 258 -42.76 4.52 11.01
N HIS A 259 -43.22 5.71 11.42
CA HIS A 259 -44.64 6.10 11.43
C HIS A 259 -45.55 5.08 12.15
N TYR A 260 -45.04 4.44 13.21
CA TYR A 260 -45.71 3.39 13.98
C TYR A 260 -46.16 2.18 13.13
N SER A 261 -45.56 1.97 11.96
CA SER A 261 -45.87 0.87 11.05
C SER A 261 -44.82 -0.23 11.13
N PRO A 262 -45.16 -1.42 11.65
CA PRO A 262 -44.26 -2.58 11.61
C PRO A 262 -43.86 -2.98 10.19
N GLY A 263 -44.75 -2.75 9.21
CA GLY A 263 -44.47 -3.05 7.81
C GLY A 263 -43.38 -2.17 7.21
N ALA A 264 -43.34 -0.88 7.58
CA ALA A 264 -42.29 0.04 7.13
C ALA A 264 -40.91 -0.37 7.68
N MET A 265 -40.86 -0.79 8.94
CA MET A 265 -39.64 -1.30 9.58
C MET A 265 -39.10 -2.55 8.88
N ILE A 266 -39.96 -3.54 8.60
CA ILE A 266 -39.58 -4.77 7.89
C ILE A 266 -39.16 -4.46 6.44
N THR A 267 -39.84 -3.52 5.78
CA THR A 267 -39.51 -3.13 4.41
C THR A 267 -38.12 -2.49 4.35
N GLU A 268 -37.76 -1.63 5.30
CA GLU A 268 -36.40 -1.04 5.37
C GLU A 268 -35.33 -2.12 5.61
N MET A 269 -35.58 -3.10 6.48
CA MET A 269 -34.65 -4.22 6.69
C MET A 269 -34.47 -5.11 5.44
N LEU A 270 -35.44 -5.12 4.53
CA LEU A 270 -35.41 -5.92 3.29
C LEU A 270 -34.96 -5.11 2.07
N LYS A 271 -34.90 -3.78 2.16
CA LYS A 271 -34.42 -2.94 1.06
C LYS A 271 -32.92 -3.18 0.84
N THR A 272 -32.52 -3.07 -0.43
CA THR A 272 -31.11 -2.93 -0.80
C THR A 272 -30.60 -1.59 -0.28
N ASP A 273 -29.36 -1.57 0.15
CA ASP A 273 -28.77 -0.41 0.80
C ASP A 273 -28.63 0.78 -0.17
N ASP A 274 -29.15 1.93 0.24
CA ASP A 274 -28.94 3.21 -0.43
C ASP A 274 -27.49 3.70 -0.22
N ASP A 275 -26.98 4.60 -1.06
CA ASP A 275 -25.54 4.95 -1.05
C ASP A 275 -25.06 5.56 0.28
N VAL A 276 -25.89 6.36 0.96
CA VAL A 276 -25.57 6.90 2.31
C VAL A 276 -25.33 5.78 3.32
N SER A 277 -26.15 4.73 3.28
CA SER A 277 -25.99 3.58 4.19
C SER A 277 -24.77 2.72 3.84
N LYS A 278 -24.22 2.84 2.63
CA LYS A 278 -22.93 2.23 2.28
C LYS A 278 -21.78 3.03 2.89
N GLU A 279 -21.80 4.36 2.79
CA GLU A 279 -20.76 5.23 3.37
C GLU A 279 -20.68 5.08 4.90
N GLU A 280 -21.84 5.09 5.59
CA GLU A 280 -21.88 4.86 7.04
C GLU A 280 -21.28 3.50 7.42
N ARG A 281 -21.56 2.44 6.64
CA ARG A 281 -20.99 1.12 6.89
C ARG A 281 -19.50 1.06 6.58
N GLU A 282 -19.04 1.74 5.55
CA GLU A 282 -17.62 1.83 5.22
C GLU A 282 -16.82 2.54 6.32
N LEU A 283 -17.40 3.57 6.95
CA LEU A 283 -16.85 4.21 8.15
C LEU A 283 -16.76 3.21 9.32
N VAL A 284 -17.85 2.51 9.63
CA VAL A 284 -17.89 1.49 10.70
C VAL A 284 -16.88 0.36 10.43
N PHE A 285 -16.75 -0.09 9.18
CA PHE A 285 -15.79 -1.11 8.77
C PHE A 285 -14.34 -0.58 8.71
N GLY A 286 -14.12 0.72 8.90
CA GLY A 286 -12.80 1.34 8.85
C GLY A 286 -12.18 1.23 7.45
N LEU A 287 -13.00 1.24 6.40
CA LEU A 287 -12.56 1.27 5.00
C LEU A 287 -12.38 2.71 4.52
N ALA A 288 -13.09 3.65 5.12
CA ALA A 288 -12.97 5.07 4.83
C ALA A 288 -11.82 5.66 5.66
N LYS A 289 -10.72 5.97 4.99
CA LYS A 289 -9.48 6.50 5.58
C LYS A 289 -8.84 7.49 4.61
N HIS A 290 -8.01 8.39 5.12
CA HIS A 290 -7.15 9.25 4.29
C HIS A 290 -5.73 8.74 4.28
N LEU A 291 -5.16 8.57 3.09
CA LEU A 291 -3.74 8.35 2.88
C LEU A 291 -3.12 9.71 2.62
N VAL A 292 -2.41 10.24 3.61
CA VAL A 292 -1.67 11.49 3.47
C VAL A 292 -0.30 11.16 2.89
N VAL A 293 0.01 11.72 1.74
CA VAL A 293 1.28 11.54 1.03
C VAL A 293 2.06 12.83 0.98
N ALA A 294 3.38 12.70 1.09
CA ALA A 294 4.35 13.76 0.92
C ALA A 294 5.22 13.47 -0.31
N THR A 295 5.26 14.40 -1.26
CA THR A 295 6.08 14.27 -2.46
C THR A 295 7.47 14.87 -2.26
N GLN A 296 8.41 14.50 -3.12
CA GLN A 296 9.78 15.03 -3.09
C GLN A 296 9.83 16.57 -3.20
N LYS A 297 8.85 17.17 -3.89
CA LYS A 297 8.69 18.63 -4.06
C LYS A 297 8.03 19.34 -2.86
N GLY A 298 7.87 18.66 -1.73
CA GLY A 298 7.32 19.26 -0.52
C GLY A 298 5.81 19.49 -0.59
N ARG A 299 5.07 18.73 -1.39
CA ARG A 299 3.61 18.83 -1.41
C ARG A 299 3.00 17.77 -0.51
N LEU A 300 2.14 18.20 0.41
CA LEU A 300 1.37 17.33 1.30
C LEU A 300 -0.05 17.23 0.76
N SER A 301 -0.56 16.02 0.56
CA SER A 301 -1.93 15.83 0.06
C SER A 301 -2.59 14.64 0.71
N ALA A 302 -3.88 14.77 1.03
CA ALA A 302 -4.70 13.65 1.50
C ALA A 302 -5.47 13.04 0.34
N LEU A 303 -5.23 11.75 0.09
CA LEU A 303 -5.93 10.92 -0.85
C LEU A 303 -6.98 10.10 -0.10
N ASN A 304 -8.20 10.06 -0.61
CA ASN A 304 -9.18 9.11 -0.10
C ASN A 304 -8.78 7.69 -0.52
N ILE A 305 -8.58 6.79 0.44
CA ILE A 305 -8.08 5.43 0.20
C ILE A 305 -9.04 4.59 -0.66
N LYS A 306 -10.31 4.97 -0.78
CA LYS A 306 -11.29 4.24 -1.59
C LYS A 306 -11.12 4.46 -3.09
N ASN A 307 -10.84 5.70 -3.51
CA ASN A 307 -10.91 6.10 -4.92
C ASN A 307 -9.70 6.90 -5.41
N GLY A 308 -8.76 7.26 -4.52
CA GLY A 308 -7.58 8.04 -4.86
C GLY A 308 -7.85 9.52 -5.16
N VAL A 309 -9.04 10.02 -4.84
CA VAL A 309 -9.36 11.45 -5.03
C VAL A 309 -8.63 12.28 -3.96
N VAL A 310 -7.99 13.36 -4.40
CA VAL A 310 -7.34 14.35 -3.53
C VAL A 310 -8.42 15.17 -2.83
N GLU A 311 -8.52 15.06 -1.51
CA GLU A 311 -9.48 15.84 -0.72
C GLU A 311 -8.93 17.22 -0.35
N TRP A 312 -7.66 17.28 0.02
CA TRP A 312 -6.93 18.52 0.22
C TRP A 312 -5.48 18.38 -0.19
N SER A 313 -4.87 19.53 -0.49
CA SER A 313 -3.47 19.60 -0.87
C SER A 313 -2.88 20.93 -0.40
N VAL A 314 -1.72 20.85 0.25
CA VAL A 314 -0.98 22.00 0.79
C VAL A 314 0.47 21.94 0.32
N GLN A 315 0.96 23.07 -0.16
CA GLN A 315 2.38 23.24 -0.46
C GLN A 315 3.12 23.57 0.84
N SER A 316 4.01 22.67 1.26
CA SER A 316 4.93 22.90 2.36
C SER A 316 6.19 23.63 1.87
N ASN A 317 6.95 24.24 2.78
CA ASN A 317 8.27 24.79 2.49
C ASN A 317 9.40 23.76 2.69
N LEU A 318 9.05 22.55 3.12
CA LEU A 318 9.96 21.44 3.33
C LEU A 318 10.42 20.87 1.99
N ASN A 319 11.70 20.48 1.89
CA ASN A 319 12.25 19.82 0.72
C ASN A 319 12.76 18.44 1.10
N ASP A 320 12.46 17.40 0.31
CA ASP A 320 12.91 16.03 0.61
C ASP A 320 12.46 15.55 2.01
N ILE A 321 11.14 15.42 2.17
CA ILE A 321 10.50 15.03 3.43
C ILE A 321 10.88 13.59 3.79
N LEU A 322 11.48 13.40 4.95
CA LEU A 322 11.91 12.09 5.45
C LEU A 322 10.83 11.38 6.25
N LEU A 323 10.06 12.15 7.02
CA LEU A 323 9.07 11.62 7.96
C LEU A 323 7.76 12.38 7.86
N LEU A 324 6.68 11.62 7.89
CA LEU A 324 5.32 12.12 8.01
C LEU A 324 4.59 11.24 9.03
N GLU A 325 4.18 11.81 10.17
CA GLU A 325 3.56 11.06 11.26
C GLU A 325 2.27 11.73 11.75
N TRP A 326 1.27 10.91 12.06
CA TRP A 326 -0.05 11.33 12.54
C TRP A 326 -0.24 10.99 14.01
N PHE A 327 -0.54 11.99 14.84
CA PHE A 327 -0.85 11.81 16.26
C PHE A 327 -2.36 11.96 16.50
N ALA A 328 -3.06 10.84 16.60
CA ALA A 328 -4.51 10.82 16.78
C ALA A 328 -4.99 11.52 18.07
N ASP A 329 -4.21 11.44 19.16
CA ASP A 329 -4.56 12.01 20.46
C ASP A 329 -4.56 13.55 20.48
N SER A 330 -3.66 14.17 19.71
CA SER A 330 -3.57 15.64 19.60
C SER A 330 -4.18 16.20 18.32
N SER A 331 -4.62 15.34 17.39
CA SER A 331 -5.04 15.72 16.04
C SER A 331 -3.97 16.49 15.25
N GLU A 332 -2.69 16.17 15.47
CA GLU A 332 -1.55 16.85 14.86
C GLU A 332 -0.83 15.96 13.84
N LEU A 333 -0.54 16.53 12.66
CA LEU A 333 0.31 15.93 11.63
C LEU A 333 1.69 16.60 11.66
N VAL A 334 2.74 15.79 11.72
CA VAL A 334 4.13 16.25 11.79
C VAL A 334 4.87 15.84 10.53
N ALA A 335 5.47 16.81 9.85
CA ALA A 335 6.34 16.60 8.70
C ALA A 335 7.76 17.09 9.02
N VAL A 336 8.78 16.30 8.68
CA VAL A 336 10.20 16.63 8.93
C VAL A 336 11.00 16.42 7.65
N ASP A 337 11.84 17.41 7.31
CA ASP A 337 12.71 17.38 6.14
C ASP A 337 14.14 16.95 6.45
N ARG A 338 14.91 16.73 5.38
CA ARG A 338 16.33 16.37 5.45
C ARG A 338 17.22 17.50 5.99
N ASP A 339 16.82 18.76 5.85
CA ASP A 339 17.58 19.93 6.32
C ASP A 339 17.32 20.27 7.81
N GLY A 340 16.49 19.47 8.48
CA GLY A 340 16.11 19.58 9.89
C GLY A 340 14.95 20.54 10.16
N GLN A 341 14.29 21.08 9.14
CA GLN A 341 13.05 21.85 9.30
C GLN A 341 11.89 20.90 9.57
N TYR A 342 10.97 21.34 10.42
CA TYR A 342 9.77 20.59 10.74
C TYR A 342 8.54 21.50 10.82
N GLU A 343 7.41 20.94 10.43
CA GLU A 343 6.11 21.63 10.38
C GLU A 343 5.04 20.79 11.07
N PHE A 344 4.21 21.46 11.88
CA PHE A 344 3.05 20.88 12.56
C PHE A 344 1.77 21.41 11.95
N TYR A 345 0.87 20.52 11.59
CA TYR A 345 -0.44 20.83 11.05
C TYR A 345 -1.55 20.36 12.00
N ASP A 346 -2.46 21.27 12.37
CA ASP A 346 -3.72 20.96 13.04
C ASP A 346 -4.69 20.36 12.01
N LEU A 347 -5.19 19.16 12.29
CA LEU A 347 -6.20 18.46 11.50
C LEU A 347 -7.44 18.13 12.34
N THR A 348 -7.84 19.04 13.24
CA THR A 348 -9.18 19.01 13.85
C THR A 348 -10.29 19.04 12.80
N ASP A 349 -10.09 19.80 11.73
CA ASP A 349 -10.88 19.69 10.49
C ASP A 349 -10.06 18.92 9.46
N LEU A 350 -10.43 17.66 9.23
CA LEU A 350 -9.72 16.74 8.32
C LEU A 350 -9.70 17.22 6.87
N SER A 351 -10.57 18.16 6.50
CA SER A 351 -10.62 18.73 5.15
C SER A 351 -9.64 19.90 4.94
N GLN A 352 -9.15 20.52 6.02
CA GLN A 352 -8.35 21.74 5.95
C GLN A 352 -7.21 21.74 6.99
N PRO A 353 -6.02 21.25 6.63
CA PRO A 353 -4.84 21.37 7.49
C PRO A 353 -4.48 22.84 7.76
N LYS A 354 -4.23 23.16 9.03
CA LYS A 354 -3.76 24.49 9.46
C LYS A 354 -2.37 24.38 10.06
N LEU A 355 -1.41 25.11 9.50
CA LEU A 355 -0.06 25.16 10.04
C LEU A 355 -0.05 25.82 11.43
N ILE A 356 0.36 25.08 12.46
CA ILE A 356 0.46 25.55 13.85
C ILE A 356 1.86 26.11 14.12
N LYS A 357 2.88 25.30 13.82
CA LYS A 357 4.27 25.56 14.20
C LYS A 357 5.18 25.19 13.03
N LYS A 358 6.16 26.05 12.77
CA LYS A 358 7.34 25.72 11.98
C LYS A 358 8.58 26.11 12.76
N ASP A 359 9.59 25.26 12.72
CA ASP A 359 10.88 25.56 13.33
C ASP A 359 11.96 24.67 12.67
N ARG A 360 13.20 24.83 13.11
CA ARG A 360 14.34 24.06 12.59
C ARG A 360 15.15 23.46 13.72
N TYR A 361 15.42 22.17 13.59
CA TYR A 361 16.38 21.47 14.43
C TYR A 361 17.78 21.57 13.84
N GLY A 362 18.69 22.20 14.59
CA GLY A 362 20.11 22.28 14.23
C GLY A 362 20.38 22.94 12.88
N LEU A 363 21.62 22.79 12.40
CA LEU A 363 22.07 23.25 11.08
C LEU A 363 22.57 22.10 10.20
N THR A 364 22.72 20.91 10.78
CA THR A 364 23.23 19.69 10.14
C THR A 364 22.08 18.94 9.47
N LYS A 365 22.36 18.34 8.31
CA LYS A 365 21.40 17.50 7.62
C LYS A 365 21.13 16.22 8.40
N ILE A 366 19.87 15.80 8.37
CA ILE A 366 19.37 14.57 8.97
C ILE A 366 19.51 13.46 7.93
N GLU A 367 20.07 12.32 8.33
CA GLU A 367 20.11 11.12 7.49
C GLU A 367 18.88 10.25 7.74
N THR A 368 18.57 9.96 9.01
CA THR A 368 17.42 9.16 9.42
C THR A 368 16.73 9.76 10.62
N ILE A 369 15.41 9.59 10.65
CA ILE A 369 14.56 9.96 11.77
C ILE A 369 13.58 8.83 12.05
N SER A 370 13.40 8.49 13.32
CA SER A 370 12.45 7.46 13.74
C SER A 370 11.67 7.91 14.97
N LEU A 371 10.37 7.65 14.95
CA LEU A 371 9.49 7.83 16.10
C LEU A 371 9.87 6.83 17.23
N LEU A 372 9.96 7.33 18.46
CA LEU A 372 10.19 6.50 19.65
C LEU A 372 8.87 6.25 20.40
N GLU A 373 8.44 7.26 21.16
CA GLU A 373 7.22 7.24 21.97
C GLU A 373 6.76 8.69 22.14
N ASP A 374 5.44 8.94 22.08
CA ASP A 374 4.87 10.27 21.96
C ASP A 374 5.51 11.06 20.79
N GLN A 375 5.65 12.38 20.91
CA GLN A 375 6.31 13.23 19.90
C GLN A 375 7.83 13.33 20.12
N LYS A 376 8.47 12.20 20.46
CA LYS A 376 9.92 12.09 20.64
C LYS A 376 10.54 11.28 19.51
N PHE A 377 11.59 11.83 18.94
CA PHE A 377 12.24 11.27 17.75
C PHE A 377 13.70 11.01 18.03
N LEU A 378 14.20 9.88 17.52
CA LEU A 378 15.63 9.65 17.38
C LEU A 378 16.07 10.20 16.02
N ILE A 379 17.03 11.11 16.04
CA ILE A 379 17.60 11.73 14.85
C ILE A 379 19.04 11.29 14.71
N THR A 380 19.40 10.81 13.53
CA THR A 380 20.79 10.58 13.12
C THR A 380 21.17 11.63 12.08
N THR A 381 22.21 12.40 12.35
CA THR A 381 22.76 13.41 11.42
C THR A 381 23.73 12.77 10.42
N GLU A 382 23.97 13.42 9.28
CA GLU A 382 24.97 12.95 8.29
C GLU A 382 26.39 12.88 8.86
N ASP A 383 26.68 13.63 9.93
CA ASP A 383 27.95 13.55 10.69
C ASP A 383 28.02 12.29 11.61
N GLY A 384 26.99 11.43 11.59
CA GLY A 384 26.86 10.23 12.41
C GLY A 384 26.48 10.50 13.87
N GLN A 385 26.21 11.75 14.25
CA GLN A 385 25.77 12.07 15.61
C GLN A 385 24.29 11.71 15.79
N LYS A 386 24.00 10.99 16.88
CA LYS A 386 22.66 10.52 17.25
C LYS A 386 22.16 11.31 18.47
N SER A 387 20.96 11.87 18.36
CA SER A 387 20.35 12.69 19.41
C SER A 387 18.85 12.45 19.50
N ILE A 388 18.31 12.58 20.70
CA ILE A 388 16.88 12.48 20.95
C ILE A 388 16.30 13.88 21.03
N VAL A 389 15.22 14.11 20.30
CA VAL A 389 14.56 15.41 20.24
C VAL A 389 13.09 15.23 20.55
N SER A 390 12.61 15.97 21.55
CA SER A 390 11.18 16.18 21.75
C SER A 390 10.74 17.39 20.91
N LEU A 391 9.80 17.18 20.00
CA LEU A 391 9.23 18.27 19.19
C LEU A 391 7.99 18.90 19.84
N SER A 392 7.45 18.26 20.89
CA SER A 392 6.26 18.71 21.65
C SER A 392 6.49 19.99 22.46
N SER A 393 5.42 20.78 22.59
CA SER A 393 5.33 21.96 23.46
C SER A 393 4.64 21.69 24.81
N LYS A 394 4.03 20.51 25.02
CA LYS A 394 3.25 20.18 26.23
C LYS A 394 3.91 19.06 27.03
N ASP A 395 4.14 19.35 28.32
CA ASP A 395 4.58 18.49 29.42
C ASP A 395 5.37 17.23 29.03
N ASP A 396 6.69 17.37 29.11
CA ASP A 396 7.66 16.30 28.90
C ASP A 396 7.53 15.24 30.01
N LYS A 397 6.68 14.23 29.80
CA LYS A 397 6.68 13.05 30.67
C LYS A 397 8.11 12.46 30.66
N PRO A 398 8.69 12.14 31.83
CA PRO A 398 10.02 11.56 31.89
C PRO A 398 10.02 10.25 31.10
N LEU A 399 10.98 10.11 30.19
CA LEU A 399 11.15 8.90 29.38
C LEU A 399 11.33 7.69 30.30
N THR A 400 10.59 6.63 30.00
CA THR A 400 11.00 5.31 30.50
C THR A 400 12.30 4.92 29.80
N SER A 401 13.10 4.06 30.43
CA SER A 401 14.37 3.63 29.83
C SER A 401 14.08 2.76 28.59
N THR A 402 14.21 3.33 27.41
CA THR A 402 13.91 2.65 26.13
C THR A 402 15.19 2.17 25.47
N PHE A 403 15.19 0.92 25.01
CA PHE A 403 16.28 0.38 24.19
C PHE A 403 16.01 0.67 22.72
N VAL A 404 17.03 1.14 22.01
CA VAL A 404 16.93 1.47 20.59
C VAL A 404 18.07 0.80 19.85
N SER A 405 17.75 0.10 18.77
CA SER A 405 18.74 -0.47 17.86
C SER A 405 18.79 0.34 16.58
N THR A 406 20.01 0.66 16.15
CA THR A 406 20.27 1.37 14.89
C THR A 406 21.32 0.58 14.11
N HIS A 407 21.31 0.68 12.79
CA HIS A 407 22.33 0.05 11.98
C HIS A 407 22.79 1.00 10.89
N ASP A 408 24.05 0.84 10.50
CA ASP A 408 24.62 1.42 9.29
C ASP A 408 24.88 0.27 8.31
N LYS A 409 25.68 0.49 7.26
CA LYS A 409 26.07 -0.58 6.32
C LYS A 409 27.04 -1.61 6.90
N SER A 410 27.82 -1.25 7.92
CA SER A 410 28.91 -2.08 8.46
C SER A 410 28.81 -2.36 9.96
N HIS A 411 27.94 -1.64 10.67
CA HIS A 411 27.84 -1.72 12.13
C HIS A 411 26.38 -1.76 12.56
N ILE A 412 26.11 -2.51 13.62
CA ILE A 412 24.83 -2.48 14.33
C ILE A 412 25.10 -1.99 15.75
N TYR A 413 24.34 -1.00 16.20
CA TYR A 413 24.50 -0.37 17.50
C TYR A 413 23.24 -0.56 18.34
N GLY A 414 23.44 -0.99 19.58
CA GLY A 414 22.46 -0.88 20.65
C GLY A 414 22.67 0.41 21.44
N HIS A 415 21.58 1.10 21.72
CA HIS A 415 21.53 2.30 22.55
C HIS A 415 20.48 2.14 23.65
N VAL A 416 20.69 2.83 24.75
CA VAL A 416 19.67 3.04 25.78
C VAL A 416 19.41 4.54 25.90
N VAL A 417 18.14 4.89 25.84
CA VAL A 417 17.64 6.20 26.23
C VAL A 417 17.50 6.20 27.74
N ALA A 418 18.40 6.88 28.45
CA ALA A 418 18.29 7.01 29.88
C ALA A 418 17.15 7.98 30.26
N ALA A 419 16.65 7.87 31.49
CA ALA A 419 15.55 8.71 31.99
C ALA A 419 15.91 10.21 32.05
N ASP A 420 17.20 10.55 31.94
CA ASP A 420 17.71 11.91 31.78
C ASP A 420 17.60 12.44 30.33
N GLY A 421 17.03 11.63 29.41
CA GLY A 421 16.89 11.95 27.99
C GLY A 421 18.17 11.77 27.17
N GLN A 422 19.27 11.30 27.78
CA GLN A 422 20.53 11.11 27.08
C GLN A 422 20.61 9.72 26.44
N LEU A 423 21.11 9.68 25.20
CA LEU A 423 21.42 8.45 24.50
C LEU A 423 22.78 7.91 24.99
N ARG A 424 22.83 6.63 25.38
CA ARG A 424 24.05 5.94 25.79
C ARG A 424 24.22 4.66 24.99
N ASN A 425 25.39 4.46 24.40
CA ASN A 425 25.70 3.24 23.66
C ASN A 425 25.83 2.05 24.63
N THR A 426 25.22 0.92 24.30
CA THR A 426 25.25 -0.31 25.12
C THR A 426 26.16 -1.37 24.51
N TRP A 427 25.95 -1.70 23.23
CA TRP A 427 26.72 -2.72 22.51
C TRP A 427 26.87 -2.34 21.03
N VAL A 428 27.90 -2.87 20.38
CA VAL A 428 28.18 -2.66 18.96
C VAL A 428 28.63 -3.98 18.35
N THR A 429 28.05 -4.33 17.21
CA THR A 429 28.48 -5.44 16.37
C THR A 429 29.09 -4.87 15.10
N SER A 430 30.39 -5.08 14.90
CA SER A 430 31.13 -4.66 13.70
C SER A 430 31.27 -5.82 12.72
N LEU A 431 31.01 -5.55 11.45
CA LEU A 431 31.25 -6.47 10.33
C LEU A 431 32.68 -6.33 9.81
N ASN A 432 33.12 -7.32 9.02
CA ASN A 432 34.40 -7.23 8.32
C ASN A 432 34.33 -6.21 7.16
N ASP A 433 35.47 -5.70 6.71
CA ASP A 433 35.53 -4.70 5.62
C ASP A 433 34.93 -5.21 4.29
N ASP A 434 34.94 -6.53 4.07
CA ASP A 434 34.37 -7.19 2.89
C ASP A 434 32.86 -7.49 3.02
N GLU A 435 32.25 -7.18 4.15
CA GLU A 435 30.86 -7.49 4.50
C GLU A 435 30.00 -6.22 4.56
N GLU A 436 28.76 -6.30 4.05
CA GLU A 436 27.81 -5.19 4.06
C GLU A 436 26.41 -5.69 4.44
N ILE A 437 25.71 -4.93 5.30
CA ILE A 437 24.29 -5.15 5.60
C ILE A 437 23.47 -4.73 4.39
N VAL A 438 22.72 -5.68 3.84
CA VAL A 438 21.89 -5.47 2.64
C VAL A 438 20.40 -5.39 2.97
N SER A 439 19.96 -6.01 4.06
CA SER A 439 18.56 -6.01 4.48
C SER A 439 18.45 -6.14 5.99
N PHE A 440 17.42 -5.52 6.58
CA PHE A 440 17.18 -5.48 8.01
C PHE A 440 15.67 -5.50 8.29
N ALA A 441 15.24 -6.41 9.16
CA ALA A 441 13.83 -6.55 9.53
C ALA A 441 13.68 -6.65 11.06
N LYS A 442 12.86 -5.75 11.63
CA LYS A 442 12.41 -5.84 13.02
C LYS A 442 11.17 -6.71 13.12
N ARG A 443 11.04 -7.48 14.21
CA ARG A 443 9.82 -8.22 14.52
C ARG A 443 8.63 -7.26 14.60
N GLU A 444 7.53 -7.61 13.92
CA GLU A 444 6.28 -6.86 14.01
C GLU A 444 5.69 -6.89 15.43
N ASP A 445 5.24 -5.72 15.90
CA ASP A 445 4.53 -5.59 17.18
C ASP A 445 3.03 -5.85 16.98
N THR A 446 2.70 -7.10 16.66
CA THR A 446 1.31 -7.54 16.49
C THR A 446 0.83 -8.33 17.70
N PRO A 447 -0.46 -8.19 18.08
CA PRO A 447 -1.04 -8.98 19.16
C PRO A 447 -0.92 -10.48 18.83
N THR A 448 -0.45 -11.25 19.80
CA THR A 448 -0.28 -12.70 19.64
C THR A 448 -1.60 -13.40 19.95
N VAL A 449 -2.18 -14.05 18.94
CA VAL A 449 -3.46 -14.78 19.07
C VAL A 449 -3.26 -16.19 19.63
N SER A 450 -2.18 -16.87 19.23
CA SER A 450 -1.91 -18.26 19.63
C SER A 450 -0.46 -18.46 20.07
N LEU A 451 -0.28 -19.12 21.22
CA LEU A 451 1.04 -19.40 21.82
C LEU A 451 1.81 -20.52 21.11
N GLY A 452 1.12 -21.35 20.33
CA GLY A 452 1.70 -22.55 19.74
C GLY A 452 0.92 -23.04 18.53
N HIS A 453 1.59 -23.81 17.69
CA HIS A 453 0.99 -24.52 16.57
C HIS A 453 0.49 -25.89 17.02
N ILE A 454 -0.76 -26.20 16.70
CA ILE A 454 -1.38 -27.50 17.01
C ILE A 454 -1.04 -28.48 15.88
N LEU A 455 -0.29 -29.52 16.22
CA LEU A 455 0.05 -30.63 15.32
C LEU A 455 -1.16 -31.55 15.11
N GLY A 456 -1.15 -32.35 14.04
CA GLY A 456 -2.29 -33.23 13.71
C GLY A 456 -2.59 -34.34 14.73
N ASN A 457 -1.61 -34.70 15.57
CA ASN A 457 -1.79 -35.58 16.74
C ASN A 457 -2.31 -34.84 17.99
N ARG A 458 -2.70 -33.55 17.87
CA ARG A 458 -3.17 -32.66 18.94
C ARG A 458 -2.12 -32.27 19.99
N THR A 459 -0.85 -32.52 19.71
CA THR A 459 0.25 -31.93 20.49
C THR A 459 0.55 -30.52 20.01
N VAL A 460 1.26 -29.73 20.81
CA VAL A 460 1.50 -28.31 20.55
C VAL A 460 3.00 -28.06 20.43
N LEU A 461 3.41 -27.39 19.36
CA LEU A 461 4.73 -26.78 19.23
C LEU A 461 4.65 -25.32 19.68
N TYR A 462 5.37 -24.97 20.74
CA TYR A 462 5.33 -23.63 21.30
C TYR A 462 6.21 -22.67 20.49
N LYS A 463 5.59 -21.58 20.03
CA LYS A 463 6.27 -20.56 19.24
C LYS A 463 7.26 -19.80 20.12
N TYR A 464 8.38 -19.37 19.54
CA TYR A 464 9.30 -18.46 20.21
C TYR A 464 8.82 -17.01 20.06
N LEU A 465 8.24 -16.45 21.12
CA LEU A 465 7.53 -15.16 21.10
C LEU A 465 8.29 -14.05 21.85
N TYR A 466 9.62 -14.01 21.70
CA TYR A 466 10.42 -12.95 22.29
C TYR A 466 10.28 -11.65 21.47
N PRO A 467 9.89 -10.50 22.08
CA PRO A 467 9.54 -9.30 21.32
C PRO A 467 10.77 -8.55 20.76
N ASN A 468 11.91 -8.63 21.43
CA ASN A 468 13.09 -7.81 21.10
C ASN A 468 14.01 -8.51 20.08
N LEU A 469 13.42 -9.03 19.00
CA LEU A 469 14.14 -9.73 17.94
C LEU A 469 14.31 -8.88 16.70
N VAL A 470 15.49 -9.00 16.11
CA VAL A 470 15.85 -8.38 14.85
C VAL A 470 16.58 -9.39 13.99
N SER A 471 16.22 -9.47 12.71
CA SER A 471 16.94 -10.27 11.72
C SER A 471 17.58 -9.34 10.69
N TYR A 472 18.79 -9.65 10.26
CA TYR A 472 19.49 -8.89 9.22
C TYR A 472 20.30 -9.81 8.32
N ALA A 473 20.47 -9.35 7.08
CA ALA A 473 21.22 -10.03 6.04
C ALA A 473 22.54 -9.31 5.77
N VAL A 474 23.63 -10.07 5.73
CA VAL A 474 24.99 -9.59 5.47
C VAL A 474 25.52 -10.27 4.22
N PHE A 475 25.92 -9.49 3.22
CA PHE A 475 26.54 -9.99 2.00
C PHE A 475 28.06 -9.86 2.09
N ASN A 476 28.77 -10.95 1.80
CA ASN A 476 30.23 -10.97 1.73
C ASN A 476 30.69 -10.84 0.27
N LYS A 477 31.31 -9.71 -0.07
CA LYS A 477 31.75 -9.37 -1.44
C LYS A 477 32.85 -10.27 -1.96
N LYS A 478 33.63 -10.89 -1.07
CA LYS A 478 34.78 -11.73 -1.42
C LYS A 478 34.37 -13.15 -1.75
N THR A 479 33.44 -13.71 -0.97
CA THR A 479 32.98 -15.10 -1.15
C THR A 479 31.71 -15.21 -2.00
N GLY A 480 30.93 -14.13 -2.13
CA GLY A 480 29.60 -14.19 -2.77
C GLY A 480 28.56 -14.89 -1.89
N SER A 481 28.82 -14.99 -0.59
CA SER A 481 27.96 -15.65 0.40
C SER A 481 27.02 -14.66 1.08
N LEU A 482 25.82 -15.12 1.42
CA LEU A 482 24.83 -14.36 2.18
C LEU A 482 24.66 -14.98 3.57
N TYR A 483 24.88 -14.17 4.61
CA TYR A 483 24.69 -14.54 6.01
C TYR A 483 23.39 -13.94 6.53
N ILE A 484 22.54 -14.75 7.13
CA ILE A 484 21.29 -14.32 7.75
C ILE A 484 21.41 -14.52 9.25
N ASN A 485 21.35 -13.42 10.00
CA ASN A 485 21.62 -13.39 11.42
C ASN A 485 20.39 -12.92 12.20
N LEU A 486 20.06 -13.63 13.28
CA LEU A 486 19.03 -13.27 14.24
C LEU A 486 19.70 -12.81 15.54
N ILE A 487 19.41 -11.59 15.98
CA ILE A 487 19.96 -11.02 17.21
C ILE A 487 18.88 -10.53 18.17
N ASP A 488 19.26 -10.43 19.44
CA ASP A 488 18.52 -9.72 20.47
C ASP A 488 18.89 -8.23 20.46
N SER A 489 17.90 -7.36 20.24
CA SER A 489 18.11 -5.90 20.15
C SER A 489 18.46 -5.24 21.49
N VAL A 490 18.26 -5.93 22.62
CA VAL A 490 18.57 -5.39 23.94
C VAL A 490 20.04 -5.58 24.30
N ASN A 491 20.56 -6.81 24.15
CA ASN A 491 21.92 -7.18 24.59
C ASN A 491 22.91 -7.48 23.46
N GLY A 492 22.46 -7.52 22.19
CA GLY A 492 23.30 -7.78 21.02
C GLY A 492 23.71 -9.25 20.85
N ALA A 493 23.12 -10.19 21.58
CA ALA A 493 23.44 -11.60 21.47
C ALA A 493 22.99 -12.16 20.12
N LEU A 494 23.90 -12.86 19.43
CA LEU A 494 23.59 -13.63 18.24
C LEU A 494 22.90 -14.94 18.64
N LEU A 495 21.63 -15.08 18.26
CA LEU A 495 20.80 -16.22 18.62
C LEU A 495 20.84 -17.32 17.54
N HIS A 496 20.87 -16.93 16.27
CA HIS A 496 20.93 -17.84 15.13
C HIS A 496 21.68 -17.21 13.95
N SER A 497 22.37 -18.04 13.17
CA SER A 497 23.04 -17.62 11.93
C SER A 497 22.92 -18.72 10.88
N GLN A 498 22.58 -18.33 9.65
CA GLN A 498 22.47 -19.21 8.49
C GLN A 498 23.30 -18.65 7.33
N VAL A 499 23.95 -19.52 6.56
CA VAL A 499 24.81 -19.13 5.43
C VAL A 499 24.27 -19.72 4.13
N HIS A 500 24.24 -18.92 3.07
CA HIS A 500 23.99 -19.36 1.69
C HIS A 500 25.25 -19.11 0.85
N ASP A 501 25.88 -20.20 0.42
CA ASP A 501 27.13 -20.21 -0.37
C ASP A 501 26.86 -20.59 -1.84
N ASP A 502 25.84 -19.97 -2.44
CA ASP A 502 25.31 -20.33 -3.75
C ASP A 502 25.46 -19.22 -4.80
N ASN A 503 26.40 -18.30 -4.57
CA ASN A 503 26.73 -17.16 -5.43
C ASN A 503 25.54 -16.21 -5.64
N VAL A 504 25.21 -15.50 -4.56
CA VAL A 504 24.14 -14.50 -4.50
C VAL A 504 24.54 -13.27 -5.32
N ASP A 505 23.61 -12.74 -6.12
CA ASP A 505 23.84 -11.50 -6.87
C ASP A 505 23.34 -10.29 -6.06
N PRO A 506 24.24 -9.42 -5.56
CA PRO A 506 23.86 -8.26 -4.76
C PRO A 506 23.29 -7.10 -5.59
N ARG A 507 23.28 -7.19 -6.93
CA ARG A 507 22.70 -6.17 -7.80
C ARG A 507 21.18 -6.22 -7.84
N LEU A 508 20.61 -7.38 -7.49
CA LEU A 508 19.18 -7.58 -7.39
C LEU A 508 18.72 -7.36 -5.93
N PRO A 509 17.47 -6.92 -5.70
CA PRO A 509 16.99 -6.61 -4.36
C PRO A 509 17.02 -7.83 -3.42
N ILE A 510 17.46 -7.60 -2.18
CA ILE A 510 17.42 -8.57 -1.09
C ILE A 510 16.50 -7.99 -0.02
N GLU A 511 15.34 -8.60 0.15
CA GLU A 511 14.30 -8.09 1.05
C GLU A 511 14.03 -9.06 2.18
N MET A 512 13.58 -8.54 3.32
CA MET A 512 13.27 -9.34 4.51
C MET A 512 12.08 -8.78 5.25
N VAL A 513 11.20 -9.68 5.68
CA VAL A 513 10.04 -9.37 6.51
C VAL A 513 10.02 -10.27 7.74
N PHE A 514 9.64 -9.72 8.89
CA PHE A 514 9.65 -10.44 10.16
C PHE A 514 8.25 -10.41 10.78
N GLY A 515 7.58 -11.57 10.80
CA GLY A 515 6.28 -11.75 11.42
C GLY A 515 6.35 -12.05 12.92
N GLU A 516 5.41 -12.85 13.41
CA GLU A 516 5.24 -13.11 14.85
C GLU A 516 6.38 -13.93 15.48
N ASN A 517 6.71 -15.07 14.89
CA ASN A 517 7.75 -16.01 15.35
C ASN A 517 8.56 -16.58 14.17
N TRP A 518 8.49 -15.92 13.03
CA TRP A 518 9.13 -16.34 11.79
C TRP A 518 9.54 -15.12 10.99
N PHE A 519 10.53 -15.29 10.15
CA PHE A 519 10.94 -14.28 9.19
C PHE A 519 11.17 -14.93 7.83
N ILE A 520 10.97 -14.13 6.79
CA ILE A 520 11.06 -14.55 5.40
C ILE A 520 11.97 -13.57 4.71
N TYR A 521 12.88 -14.09 3.91
CA TYR A 521 13.77 -13.26 3.11
C TYR A 521 13.84 -13.77 1.68
N SER A 522 14.05 -12.84 0.77
CA SER A 522 14.17 -13.08 -0.65
C SER A 522 15.58 -12.68 -1.10
N TYR A 523 16.16 -13.49 -2.00
CA TYR A 523 17.44 -13.17 -2.62
C TYR A 523 17.53 -13.86 -3.99
N PHE A 524 18.29 -13.27 -4.91
CA PHE A 524 18.58 -13.90 -6.19
C PHE A 524 19.92 -14.64 -6.12
N SER A 525 19.96 -15.85 -6.66
CA SER A 525 21.15 -16.69 -6.64
C SER A 525 21.36 -17.36 -7.99
N SER A 526 22.63 -17.51 -8.37
CA SER A 526 23.01 -18.12 -9.66
C SER A 526 23.03 -19.65 -9.62
N GLN A 527 23.15 -20.25 -8.43
CA GLN A 527 23.25 -21.70 -8.26
C GLN A 527 22.12 -22.23 -7.37
N PRO A 528 21.54 -23.42 -7.62
CA PRO A 528 21.86 -24.35 -8.70
C PRO A 528 21.35 -23.89 -10.08
N ILE A 529 20.36 -23.00 -10.09
CA ILE A 529 19.78 -22.34 -11.27
C ILE A 529 19.62 -20.85 -10.97
N PRO A 530 19.77 -19.97 -11.97
CA PRO A 530 19.62 -18.53 -11.81
C PRO A 530 18.15 -18.17 -11.62
N GLU A 531 17.68 -18.15 -10.38
CA GLU A 531 16.29 -17.85 -10.02
C GLU A 531 16.21 -17.05 -8.71
N GLN A 532 15.07 -16.38 -8.52
CA GLN A 532 14.71 -15.78 -7.25
C GLN A 532 14.43 -16.88 -6.23
N LYS A 533 14.94 -16.72 -5.02
CA LYS A 533 14.70 -17.63 -3.90
C LYS A 533 13.96 -16.92 -2.79
N LEU A 534 13.11 -17.67 -2.11
CA LEU A 534 12.40 -17.29 -0.90
C LEU A 534 12.72 -18.31 0.19
N ALA A 535 13.29 -17.86 1.29
CA ALA A 535 13.56 -18.72 2.43
C ALA A 535 12.73 -18.29 3.63
N VAL A 536 12.19 -19.28 4.32
CA VAL A 536 11.33 -19.13 5.50
C VAL A 536 12.06 -19.73 6.68
N VAL A 537 12.14 -18.96 7.77
CA VAL A 537 12.73 -19.41 9.03
C VAL A 537 11.68 -19.28 10.12
N GLU A 538 11.40 -20.37 10.81
CA GLU A 538 10.45 -20.44 11.93
C GLU A 538 11.19 -20.69 13.25
N LEU A 539 10.77 -19.96 14.29
CA LEU A 539 11.38 -19.98 15.62
C LEU A 539 10.43 -20.63 16.64
N TYR A 540 10.95 -21.61 17.37
CA TYR A 540 10.24 -22.36 18.41
C TYR A 540 11.00 -22.34 19.73
N GLU A 541 10.29 -22.47 20.86
CA GLU A 541 10.95 -22.66 22.16
C GLU A 541 11.69 -24.00 22.18
N SER A 542 11.03 -25.05 21.68
CA SER A 542 11.61 -26.38 21.48
C SER A 542 10.88 -27.09 20.35
N LEU A 543 11.59 -27.92 19.59
CA LEU A 543 11.02 -28.78 18.55
C LEU A 543 10.40 -30.05 19.13
N GLU A 544 10.63 -30.33 20.42
CA GLU A 544 9.92 -31.40 21.12
C GLU A 544 8.45 -31.02 21.36
N PRO A 545 7.48 -31.81 20.88
CA PRO A 545 6.07 -31.49 21.07
C PRO A 545 5.67 -31.44 22.54
N ASN A 546 4.79 -30.49 22.91
CA ASN A 546 4.33 -30.21 24.27
C ASN A 546 5.44 -29.83 25.28
N HIS A 547 6.62 -29.44 24.82
CA HIS A 547 7.70 -29.00 25.68
C HIS A 547 7.81 -27.46 25.68
N ARG A 548 7.72 -26.84 26.86
CA ARG A 548 7.96 -25.41 27.05
C ARG A 548 9.25 -25.22 27.83
N VAL A 549 10.10 -24.35 27.32
CA VAL A 549 11.34 -23.94 28.01
C VAL A 549 11.05 -22.74 28.90
N SER A 550 10.03 -21.93 28.56
CA SER A 550 9.64 -20.76 29.34
C SER A 550 8.83 -21.11 30.60
N ASP A 551 9.23 -20.56 31.75
CA ASP A 551 8.49 -20.65 33.01
C ASP A 551 7.37 -19.59 33.08
N ASN A 552 6.12 -20.03 33.31
CA ASN A 552 4.94 -19.15 33.36
C ASN A 552 4.93 -18.15 34.53
N SER A 553 5.72 -18.37 35.58
CA SER A 553 5.64 -17.64 36.85
C SER A 553 6.66 -16.51 36.99
N THR A 554 7.62 -16.40 36.06
CA THR A 554 8.74 -15.45 36.15
C THR A 554 8.64 -14.38 35.07
N GLN A 555 8.68 -13.11 35.48
CA GLN A 555 8.92 -12.02 34.54
C GLN A 555 10.32 -12.17 33.94
N LEU A 556 10.39 -12.30 32.62
CA LEU A 556 11.66 -12.38 31.90
C LEU A 556 12.40 -11.05 32.02
N ASN A 557 13.68 -11.08 32.35
CA ASN A 557 14.56 -9.92 32.27
C ASN A 557 15.49 -10.07 31.04
N PRO A 558 15.22 -9.36 29.93
CA PRO A 558 16.03 -9.38 28.71
C PRO A 558 17.55 -9.18 28.92
N LEU A 559 17.93 -8.40 29.93
CA LEU A 559 19.33 -8.06 30.19
C LEU A 559 20.15 -9.23 30.75
N ARG A 560 19.50 -10.26 31.29
CA ARG A 560 20.17 -11.49 31.76
C ARG A 560 20.44 -12.49 30.64
N GLY A 561 20.02 -12.18 29.42
CA GLY A 561 20.03 -13.10 28.29
C GLY A 561 18.78 -13.97 28.26
N VAL A 562 18.46 -14.45 27.06
CA VAL A 562 17.31 -15.31 26.78
C VAL A 562 17.81 -16.62 26.17
N HIS A 563 17.09 -17.71 26.42
CA HIS A 563 17.39 -19.00 25.81
C HIS A 563 17.27 -18.90 24.27
N PRO A 564 18.25 -19.39 23.48
CA PRO A 564 18.19 -19.31 22.03
C PRO A 564 17.03 -20.15 21.46
N PRO A 565 16.37 -19.73 20.38
CA PRO A 565 15.28 -20.51 19.78
C PRO A 565 15.81 -21.78 19.10
N GLU A 566 14.98 -22.81 19.05
CA GLU A 566 15.16 -23.89 18.08
C GLU A 566 14.54 -23.47 16.74
N VAL A 567 15.28 -23.71 15.65
CA VAL A 567 15.01 -23.10 14.35
C VAL A 567 14.75 -24.17 13.29
N ILE A 568 13.71 -23.96 12.48
CA ILE A 568 13.45 -24.72 11.25
C ILE A 568 13.51 -23.75 10.09
N ALA A 569 14.24 -24.11 9.04
CA ALA A 569 14.35 -23.29 7.83
C ALA A 569 14.01 -24.13 6.59
N GLN A 570 13.36 -23.50 5.61
CA GLN A 570 13.08 -24.09 4.30
C GLN A 570 13.19 -23.05 3.20
N SER A 571 13.69 -23.44 2.03
CA SER A 571 13.85 -22.56 0.87
C SER A 571 12.96 -22.96 -0.30
N TYR A 572 12.59 -21.99 -1.11
CA TYR A 572 11.69 -22.10 -2.26
C TYR A 572 12.26 -21.30 -3.44
N PHE A 573 11.99 -21.77 -4.65
CA PHE A 573 12.22 -21.06 -5.91
C PHE A 573 10.99 -20.27 -6.29
N PHE A 574 11.20 -19.05 -6.77
CA PHE A 574 10.17 -18.14 -7.24
C PHE A 574 10.58 -17.62 -8.63
N PRO A 575 9.65 -17.52 -9.60
CA PRO A 575 10.02 -17.33 -11.00
C PRO A 575 10.37 -15.89 -11.40
N GLU A 576 9.92 -14.88 -10.65
CA GLU A 576 10.17 -13.45 -10.93
C GLU A 576 11.01 -12.79 -9.84
N VAL A 577 11.73 -11.72 -10.17
CA VAL A 577 12.48 -10.93 -9.18
C VAL A 577 11.50 -10.15 -8.30
N ILE A 578 11.71 -10.22 -7.00
CA ILE A 578 10.91 -9.52 -5.99
C ILE A 578 11.65 -8.24 -5.61
N LYS A 579 11.01 -7.07 -5.81
CA LYS A 579 11.56 -5.76 -5.46
C LYS A 579 11.35 -5.41 -3.99
N HIS A 580 10.12 -5.55 -3.51
CA HIS A 580 9.73 -5.23 -2.12
C HIS A 580 8.78 -6.28 -1.56
N MET A 581 8.84 -6.46 -0.24
CA MET A 581 7.96 -7.37 0.50
C MET A 581 7.33 -6.66 1.70
N GLN A 582 6.04 -6.91 1.93
CA GLN A 582 5.32 -6.37 3.09
C GLN A 582 4.34 -7.42 3.64
N LEU A 583 4.22 -7.53 4.96
CA LEU A 583 3.21 -8.40 5.57
C LEU A 583 1.85 -7.72 5.63
N SER A 584 0.78 -8.50 5.45
CA SER A 584 -0.59 -8.03 5.63
C SER A 584 -0.89 -7.73 7.10
N HIS A 585 -1.38 -6.53 7.39
CA HIS A 585 -1.74 -6.09 8.75
C HIS A 585 -3.25 -6.06 8.95
N THR A 586 -3.68 -6.59 10.09
CA THR A 586 -5.08 -6.60 10.54
C THR A 586 -5.13 -6.26 12.02
N LYS A 587 -6.28 -5.79 12.48
CA LYS A 587 -6.45 -5.19 13.80
C LYS A 587 -6.07 -6.14 14.95
N PHE A 588 -6.42 -7.42 14.85
CA PHE A 588 -6.19 -8.41 15.90
C PHE A 588 -5.21 -9.53 15.49
N GLY A 589 -4.76 -9.58 14.24
CA GLY A 589 -3.83 -10.60 13.76
C GLY A 589 -4.36 -12.03 13.80
N ILE A 590 -5.69 -12.21 13.73
CA ILE A 590 -6.38 -13.51 13.74
C ILE A 590 -6.37 -14.13 12.35
N THR A 591 -6.59 -13.32 11.30
CA THR A 591 -6.53 -13.82 9.92
C THR A 591 -5.12 -14.32 9.59
N THR A 592 -5.02 -15.27 8.67
CA THR A 592 -3.71 -15.73 8.19
C THR A 592 -2.93 -14.58 7.58
N LYS A 593 -1.66 -14.41 7.99
CA LYS A 593 -0.77 -13.41 7.37
C LYS A 593 -0.48 -13.79 5.92
N SER A 594 -0.44 -12.81 5.04
CA SER A 594 0.06 -12.95 3.68
C SER A 594 1.26 -12.04 3.48
N VAL A 595 2.22 -12.51 2.69
CA VAL A 595 3.36 -11.73 2.23
C VAL A 595 2.98 -11.12 0.89
N VAL A 596 2.80 -9.81 0.85
CA VAL A 596 2.57 -9.06 -0.38
C VAL A 596 3.92 -8.80 -1.03
N LEU A 597 4.01 -9.05 -2.33
CA LEU A 597 5.21 -8.94 -3.15
C LEU A 597 4.99 -7.92 -4.25
N GLU A 598 5.94 -7.00 -4.40
CA GLU A 598 6.12 -6.20 -5.60
C GLU A 598 7.11 -6.89 -6.52
N LEU A 599 6.69 -7.20 -7.74
CA LEU A 599 7.52 -7.85 -8.75
C LEU A 599 8.25 -6.82 -9.61
N GLU A 600 9.35 -7.23 -10.25
CA GLU A 600 10.08 -6.36 -11.18
C GLU A 600 9.20 -5.82 -12.32
N SER A 601 8.23 -6.63 -12.76
CA SER A 601 7.20 -6.32 -13.75
C SER A 601 6.23 -5.20 -13.33
N GLY A 602 6.26 -4.77 -12.07
CA GLY A 602 5.33 -3.81 -11.47
C GLY A 602 4.02 -4.45 -10.98
N GLN A 603 3.83 -5.75 -11.20
CA GLN A 603 2.67 -6.46 -10.67
C GLN A 603 2.77 -6.62 -9.15
N LEU A 604 1.64 -6.49 -8.48
CA LEU A 604 1.53 -6.83 -7.06
C LEU A 604 0.83 -8.17 -6.91
N THR A 605 1.43 -9.07 -6.15
CA THR A 605 0.84 -10.36 -5.79
C THR A 605 0.98 -10.59 -4.30
N TYR A 606 0.33 -11.61 -3.77
CA TYR A 606 0.54 -12.02 -2.38
C TYR A 606 0.58 -13.53 -2.23
N LEU A 607 1.41 -13.99 -1.30
CA LEU A 607 1.55 -15.39 -0.94
C LEU A 607 1.03 -15.60 0.48
N SER A 608 0.11 -16.55 0.65
CA SER A 608 -0.35 -16.94 1.98
C SER A 608 0.78 -17.59 2.79
N ARG A 609 0.83 -17.30 4.09
CA ARG A 609 1.75 -17.95 5.03
C ARG A 609 1.63 -19.47 5.08
N ALA A 610 0.46 -20.03 4.74
CA ALA A 610 0.28 -21.48 4.66
C ALA A 610 1.18 -22.13 3.60
N LEU A 611 1.44 -21.42 2.50
CA LEU A 611 2.36 -21.85 1.45
C LEU A 611 3.82 -21.70 1.91
N LEU A 612 4.13 -20.58 2.56
CA LEU A 612 5.45 -20.26 3.09
C LEU A 612 5.64 -20.85 4.49
N ASN A 613 5.73 -22.18 4.59
CA ASN A 613 5.83 -22.91 5.86
C ASN A 613 7.09 -23.77 5.89
N ALA A 614 7.93 -23.61 6.92
CA ALA A 614 9.22 -24.31 7.03
C ALA A 614 9.07 -25.79 7.40
N ARG A 615 7.90 -26.19 7.93
CA ARG A 615 7.61 -27.58 8.35
C ARG A 615 7.07 -28.47 7.23
N ARG A 616 6.89 -27.94 6.02
CA ARG A 616 6.43 -28.73 4.87
C ARG A 616 7.48 -29.79 4.52
N LYS A 617 7.03 -31.02 4.33
CA LYS A 617 7.86 -32.17 3.92
C LYS A 617 7.37 -32.72 2.60
N ASP A 618 8.23 -33.45 1.91
CA ASP A 618 7.84 -34.19 0.71
C ASP A 618 6.67 -35.12 1.02
N GLU A 619 5.78 -35.32 0.05
CA GLU A 619 4.55 -36.10 0.26
C GLU A 619 4.82 -37.53 0.75
N SER A 620 5.94 -38.11 0.29
CA SER A 620 6.38 -39.45 0.68
C SER A 620 6.81 -39.56 2.14
N GLN A 621 7.17 -38.44 2.77
CA GLN A 621 7.63 -38.36 4.16
C GLN A 621 6.53 -37.91 5.13
N LEU A 622 5.36 -37.49 4.63
CA LEU A 622 4.25 -37.07 5.45
C LEU A 622 3.56 -38.27 6.11
N SER A 623 3.53 -38.29 7.43
CA SER A 623 2.73 -39.25 8.19
C SER A 623 1.23 -38.92 8.09
N ASP A 624 0.38 -39.89 8.43
CA ASP A 624 -1.07 -39.67 8.50
C ASP A 624 -1.46 -38.63 9.55
N ASP A 625 -0.65 -38.46 10.60
CA ASP A 625 -0.84 -37.41 11.59
C ASP A 625 -0.39 -36.05 11.06
N ASP A 626 0.71 -35.98 10.30
CA ASP A 626 1.10 -34.73 9.63
C ASP A 626 -0.02 -34.24 8.72
N LYS A 627 -0.64 -35.13 7.92
CA LYS A 627 -1.75 -34.79 7.00
C LYS A 627 -3.01 -34.27 7.70
N LYS A 628 -3.16 -34.50 9.02
CA LYS A 628 -4.28 -33.96 9.81
C LYS A 628 -4.02 -32.53 10.29
N GLU A 629 -2.79 -32.03 10.19
CA GLU A 629 -2.48 -30.66 10.57
C GLU A 629 -3.22 -29.66 9.67
N PHE A 630 -3.72 -28.59 10.28
CA PHE A 630 -4.51 -27.59 9.58
C PHE A 630 -3.68 -26.88 8.49
N MET A 631 -4.19 -26.88 7.25
CA MET A 631 -3.60 -26.20 6.09
C MET A 631 -2.16 -26.63 5.74
N ILE A 632 -1.73 -27.81 6.21
CA ILE A 632 -0.44 -28.37 5.79
C ILE A 632 -0.52 -28.85 4.34
N MET A 633 0.52 -28.53 3.58
CA MET A 633 0.66 -28.94 2.19
C MET A 633 1.99 -29.65 2.00
N PRO A 634 2.08 -30.68 1.13
CA PRO A 634 3.37 -31.27 0.78
C PRO A 634 4.35 -30.21 0.28
N TYR A 635 5.63 -30.36 0.58
CA TYR A 635 6.66 -29.46 0.10
C TYR A 635 6.77 -29.55 -1.43
N PHE A 636 6.74 -28.38 -2.06
CA PHE A 636 7.11 -28.20 -3.45
C PHE A 636 8.16 -27.11 -3.47
N SER A 637 9.31 -27.38 -4.09
CA SER A 637 10.41 -26.44 -4.12
C SER A 637 10.08 -25.19 -4.93
N THR A 638 9.22 -25.29 -5.94
CA THR A 638 8.80 -24.16 -6.77
C THR A 638 7.46 -23.59 -6.29
N LEU A 639 7.38 -22.26 -6.21
CA LEU A 639 6.15 -21.53 -5.93
C LEU A 639 5.63 -20.92 -7.23
N PRO A 640 4.51 -21.43 -7.80
CA PRO A 640 3.98 -20.87 -9.03
C PRO A 640 3.32 -19.51 -8.76
N ILE A 641 3.48 -18.59 -9.71
CA ILE A 641 2.63 -17.39 -9.77
C ILE A 641 1.22 -17.83 -10.13
N ASN A 642 0.24 -17.28 -9.40
CA ASN A 642 -1.17 -17.52 -9.65
C ASN A 642 -1.85 -16.20 -10.00
N ASP A 643 -2.33 -16.10 -11.24
CA ASP A 643 -2.97 -14.88 -11.76
C ASP A 643 -4.17 -14.41 -10.93
N ARG A 644 -4.80 -15.32 -10.16
CA ARG A 644 -5.92 -14.97 -9.27
C ARG A 644 -5.50 -14.14 -8.05
N PHE A 645 -4.22 -14.19 -7.68
CA PHE A 645 -3.68 -13.42 -6.56
C PHE A 645 -2.92 -12.17 -7.00
N ILE A 646 -2.89 -11.87 -8.31
CA ILE A 646 -2.36 -10.62 -8.83
C ILE A 646 -3.38 -9.52 -8.55
N ILE A 647 -3.07 -8.64 -7.60
CA ILE A 647 -3.93 -7.55 -7.12
C ILE A 647 -4.13 -6.51 -8.23
N THR A 648 -3.07 -6.24 -8.99
CA THR A 648 -3.06 -5.21 -10.05
C THR A 648 -3.74 -5.66 -11.33
N HIS A 649 -4.19 -6.91 -11.46
CA HIS A 649 -4.92 -7.45 -12.62
C HIS A 649 -4.35 -6.98 -13.98
N ILE A 650 -4.95 -6.00 -14.66
CA ILE A 650 -4.46 -5.47 -15.95
C ILE A 650 -3.70 -4.14 -15.84
N ARG A 651 -3.63 -3.56 -14.64
CA ARG A 651 -3.00 -2.26 -14.40
C ARG A 651 -1.49 -2.38 -14.52
N HIS A 652 -0.92 -1.49 -15.32
CA HIS A 652 0.53 -1.36 -15.47
C HIS A 652 1.05 -0.29 -14.51
N LEU A 653 1.70 -0.73 -13.44
CA LEU A 653 2.29 0.13 -12.42
C LEU A 653 3.75 0.40 -12.77
N ILE A 654 4.13 1.68 -12.84
CA ILE A 654 5.52 2.08 -12.98
C ILE A 654 5.98 2.61 -11.63
N MET A 655 6.83 1.82 -10.98
CA MET A 655 7.36 2.14 -9.67
C MET A 655 8.70 2.85 -9.83
N GLY A 656 8.92 3.87 -9.00
CA GLY A 656 10.22 4.54 -8.89
C GLY A 656 11.18 3.70 -8.03
N PRO A 657 12.47 4.08 -7.95
CA PRO A 657 13.45 3.38 -7.13
C PRO A 657 13.18 3.48 -5.62
N HIS A 658 12.36 4.45 -5.20
CA HIS A 658 11.98 4.70 -3.82
C HIS A 658 10.54 4.24 -3.53
N SER A 659 10.04 3.21 -4.22
CA SER A 659 8.70 2.69 -3.93
C SER A 659 8.61 2.10 -2.52
N LYS A 660 7.43 2.22 -1.93
CA LYS A 660 7.10 1.75 -0.58
C LYS A 660 5.79 1.00 -0.64
N LEU A 661 5.86 -0.27 -0.26
CA LEU A 661 4.70 -1.14 -0.12
C LEU A 661 4.22 -1.09 1.34
N ILE A 662 2.95 -0.74 1.53
CA ILE A 662 2.36 -0.53 2.85
C ILE A 662 1.11 -1.39 3.02
N SER A 663 0.84 -1.80 4.26
CA SER A 663 -0.38 -2.53 4.61
C SER A 663 -1.09 -1.83 5.77
N ILE A 664 -2.38 -1.59 5.59
CA ILE A 664 -3.21 -0.80 6.48
C ILE A 664 -4.32 -1.70 7.03
N PRO A 665 -4.44 -1.85 8.36
CA PRO A 665 -5.51 -2.63 8.96
C PRO A 665 -6.86 -1.92 8.85
N THR A 666 -7.93 -2.71 8.72
CA THR A 666 -9.32 -2.22 8.77
C THR A 666 -10.00 -2.70 10.07
N ASN A 667 -11.22 -2.24 10.37
CA ASN A 667 -11.97 -2.79 11.50
C ASN A 667 -12.47 -4.22 11.23
N LEU A 668 -12.47 -4.65 9.97
CA LEU A 668 -12.75 -6.01 9.57
C LEU A 668 -11.48 -6.84 9.61
N GLU A 669 -11.47 -7.89 10.42
CA GLU A 669 -10.29 -8.72 10.62
C GLU A 669 -9.93 -9.54 9.36
N SER A 670 -10.92 -9.84 8.52
CA SER A 670 -10.74 -10.52 7.24
C SER A 670 -10.12 -9.65 6.14
N THR A 671 -10.06 -8.32 6.29
CA THR A 671 -9.68 -7.39 5.22
C THR A 671 -8.49 -6.51 5.60
N SER A 672 -7.54 -6.39 4.69
CA SER A 672 -6.41 -5.47 4.79
C SER A 672 -6.30 -4.65 3.51
N ILE A 673 -5.98 -3.37 3.64
CA ILE A 673 -5.71 -2.51 2.49
C ILE A 673 -4.21 -2.55 2.23
N VAL A 674 -3.83 -2.69 0.96
CA VAL A 674 -2.45 -2.69 0.51
C VAL A 674 -2.29 -1.53 -0.46
N CYS A 675 -1.31 -0.68 -0.22
CA CYS A 675 -0.97 0.39 -1.13
C CYS A 675 0.50 0.30 -1.52
N ASN A 676 0.78 0.56 -2.79
CA ASN A 676 2.14 0.80 -3.26
C ASN A 676 2.29 2.28 -3.61
N LEU A 677 3.26 2.92 -2.99
CA LEU A 677 3.52 4.35 -3.08
C LEU A 677 4.88 4.56 -3.75
N GLY A 678 4.93 5.31 -4.83
CA GLY A 678 6.19 5.65 -5.48
C GLY A 678 5.95 6.69 -6.55
N HIS A 679 6.36 6.38 -7.79
CA HIS A 679 6.05 7.22 -8.93
C HIS A 679 4.55 7.19 -9.25
N ASP A 680 3.98 6.00 -9.48
CA ASP A 680 2.53 5.79 -9.40
C ASP A 680 2.10 5.51 -7.95
N VAL A 681 0.83 5.79 -7.67
CA VAL A 681 0.19 5.40 -6.41
C VAL A 681 -0.92 4.40 -6.72
N PHE A 682 -0.90 3.26 -6.05
CA PHE A 682 -1.93 2.24 -6.17
C PHE A 682 -2.39 1.81 -4.79
N CYS A 683 -3.70 1.61 -4.61
CA CYS A 683 -4.26 0.96 -3.44
C CYS A 683 -5.31 -0.07 -3.85
N GLY A 684 -5.32 -1.19 -3.15
CA GLY A 684 -6.30 -2.26 -3.31
C GLY A 684 -6.58 -2.98 -2.00
N LYS A 685 -7.64 -3.78 -1.98
CA LYS A 685 -8.01 -4.60 -0.81
C LYS A 685 -7.59 -6.05 -1.01
N ILE A 686 -7.06 -6.66 0.04
CA ILE A 686 -6.77 -8.09 0.09
C ILE A 686 -7.53 -8.76 1.23
N THR A 687 -7.87 -10.04 1.03
CA THR A 687 -8.58 -10.86 2.02
C THR A 687 -7.85 -12.20 2.19
N PRO A 688 -6.76 -12.25 2.99
CA PRO A 688 -5.88 -13.41 3.10
C PRO A 688 -6.56 -14.76 3.35
N SER A 689 -7.62 -14.76 4.17
CA SER A 689 -8.39 -15.95 4.54
C SER A 689 -9.80 -15.96 3.93
N GLY A 690 -10.04 -15.09 2.93
CA GLY A 690 -11.38 -14.76 2.45
C GLY A 690 -12.17 -13.86 3.42
N GLN A 691 -13.29 -13.33 2.95
CA GLN A 691 -14.20 -12.49 3.75
C GLN A 691 -15.07 -13.36 4.67
N PHE A 692 -14.71 -13.47 5.94
CA PHE A 692 -15.49 -14.22 6.95
C PHE A 692 -16.31 -13.34 7.89
N ASP A 693 -16.03 -12.03 7.95
CA ASP A 693 -16.74 -11.08 8.81
C ASP A 693 -17.90 -10.35 8.11
N ILE A 694 -17.98 -10.48 6.78
CA ILE A 694 -19.07 -9.93 5.97
C ILE A 694 -19.79 -11.08 5.26
N MET A 695 -21.12 -11.00 5.17
CA MET A 695 -21.88 -11.88 4.29
C MET A 695 -21.57 -11.60 2.82
N SER A 696 -21.54 -12.65 1.99
CA SER A 696 -21.30 -12.51 0.56
C SER A 696 -22.27 -11.50 -0.09
N PRO A 697 -21.82 -10.64 -1.03
CA PRO A 697 -22.71 -9.72 -1.74
C PRO A 697 -23.82 -10.45 -2.52
N ASN A 698 -23.54 -11.68 -2.97
CA ASN A 698 -24.46 -12.55 -3.70
C ASN A 698 -25.34 -13.43 -2.79
N PHE A 699 -25.54 -13.06 -1.53
CA PHE A 699 -26.33 -13.88 -0.59
C PHE A 699 -27.81 -13.98 -1.00
N GLU A 700 -28.32 -15.20 -1.13
CA GLU A 700 -29.64 -15.50 -1.67
C GLU A 700 -30.80 -15.27 -0.67
N LYS A 701 -30.94 -14.02 -0.18
CA LYS A 701 -31.96 -13.61 0.82
C LYS A 701 -33.37 -14.09 0.48
N GLY A 702 -33.76 -14.01 -0.80
CA GLY A 702 -35.08 -14.43 -1.26
C GLY A 702 -35.37 -15.92 -1.06
N LYS A 703 -34.39 -16.80 -1.30
CA LYS A 703 -34.55 -18.25 -1.09
C LYS A 703 -34.69 -18.58 0.40
N LEU A 704 -33.93 -17.90 1.25
CA LEU A 704 -34.02 -18.04 2.70
C LEU A 704 -35.42 -17.67 3.20
N ILE A 705 -35.92 -16.49 2.83
CA ILE A 705 -37.25 -15.99 3.24
C ILE A 705 -38.35 -16.92 2.73
N ALA A 706 -38.30 -17.33 1.46
CA ALA A 706 -39.28 -18.25 0.88
C ALA A 706 -39.34 -19.59 1.62
N THR A 707 -38.17 -20.12 2.03
CA THR A 707 -38.09 -21.36 2.81
C THR A 707 -38.72 -21.20 4.19
N ILE A 708 -38.44 -20.09 4.89
CA ILE A 708 -39.03 -19.79 6.20
C ILE A 708 -40.56 -19.72 6.09
N VAL A 709 -41.08 -18.96 5.11
CA VAL A 709 -42.53 -18.84 4.89
C VAL A 709 -43.15 -20.20 4.56
N GLY A 710 -42.51 -20.99 3.70
CA GLY A 710 -42.94 -22.35 3.36
C GLY A 710 -43.04 -23.26 4.58
N LEU A 711 -42.02 -23.26 5.46
CA LEU A 711 -42.02 -24.04 6.70
C LEU A 711 -43.09 -23.58 7.69
N VAL A 712 -43.33 -22.26 7.82
CA VAL A 712 -44.39 -21.72 8.68
C VAL A 712 -45.77 -22.17 8.21
N ILE A 713 -46.04 -22.07 6.89
CA ILE A 713 -47.30 -22.52 6.29
C ILE A 713 -47.47 -24.03 6.49
N LEU A 714 -46.41 -24.81 6.26
CA LEU A 714 -46.42 -26.26 6.45
C LEU A 714 -46.75 -26.63 7.91
N CYS A 715 -46.08 -26.00 8.88
CA CYS A 715 -46.34 -26.19 10.31
C CYS A 715 -47.77 -25.79 10.69
N TYR A 716 -48.28 -24.68 10.15
CA TYR A 716 -49.64 -24.20 10.40
C TYR A 716 -50.70 -25.22 9.98
N PHE A 717 -50.50 -25.90 8.84
CA PHE A 717 -51.43 -26.93 8.36
C PHE A 717 -51.22 -28.32 9.01
N ILE A 718 -49.98 -28.71 9.28
CA ILE A 718 -49.67 -30.03 9.87
C ILE A 718 -50.12 -30.09 11.33
N ARG A 719 -49.92 -29.03 12.12
CA ARG A 719 -50.21 -29.01 13.56
C ARG A 719 -51.64 -29.46 13.90
N PRO A 720 -52.72 -28.86 13.36
CA PRO A 720 -54.08 -29.27 13.68
C PRO A 720 -54.39 -30.69 13.21
N SER A 721 -53.83 -31.13 12.07
CA SER A 721 -53.99 -32.49 11.56
C SER A 721 -53.39 -33.53 12.51
N VAL A 722 -52.18 -33.27 13.01
CA VAL A 722 -51.49 -34.14 13.97
C VAL A 722 -52.20 -34.13 15.33
N GLU A 723 -52.59 -32.96 15.85
CA GLU A 723 -53.33 -32.85 17.11
C GLU A 723 -54.67 -33.60 17.04
N ALA A 724 -55.43 -33.42 15.95
CA ALA A 724 -56.68 -34.15 15.73
C ALA A 724 -56.45 -35.66 15.62
N LYS A 725 -55.43 -36.11 14.89
CA LYS A 725 -55.10 -37.54 14.76
C LYS A 725 -54.65 -38.15 16.09
N LYS A 726 -53.82 -37.45 16.86
CA LYS A 726 -53.40 -37.85 18.21
C LYS A 726 -54.58 -37.94 19.17
N LEU A 727 -55.47 -36.95 19.17
CA LEU A 727 -56.66 -36.92 20.02
C LEU A 727 -57.60 -38.09 19.70
N LYS A 728 -57.90 -38.30 18.41
CA LYS A 728 -58.74 -39.43 17.94
C LYS A 728 -58.15 -40.78 18.35
N ASN A 729 -56.84 -40.98 18.13
CA ASN A 729 -56.14 -42.20 18.56
C ASN A 729 -56.20 -42.38 20.08
N SER A 730 -55.97 -41.32 20.85
CA SER A 730 -55.98 -41.38 22.33
C SER A 730 -57.37 -41.70 22.87
N TRP A 731 -58.42 -41.19 22.23
CA TRP A 731 -59.81 -41.43 22.64
C TRP A 731 -60.37 -42.75 22.08
N MET A 732 -59.56 -43.52 21.35
CA MET A 732 -59.97 -44.74 20.64
C MET A 732 -61.24 -44.53 19.79
N VAL A 733 -61.47 -43.30 19.33
CA VAL A 733 -62.58 -42.99 18.43
C VAL A 733 -62.16 -43.49 17.07
N ARG A 734 -62.64 -44.69 16.75
CA ARG A 734 -62.49 -45.30 15.44
C ARG A 734 -63.25 -44.43 14.44
N ASN A 735 -62.52 -43.76 13.55
CA ASN A 735 -63.11 -43.20 12.33
C ASN A 735 -63.72 -44.33 11.49
#